data_AF-A0A958RSV5-F1
#
_entry.id   AF-A0A958RSV5-F1
#
_cell.length_a   1.000
_cell.length_b   1.000
_cell.length_c   1.000
_cell.angle_alpha   90.00
_cell.angle_beta   90.00
_cell.angle_gamma   90.00
#
_symmetry.space_group_name_H-M   'P 1'
#
loop_
_entity.id
_entity.type
_entity.pdbx_description
1 polymer ?
#
loop_
_entity_poly.entity_id
_entity_poly.type
_entity_poly.pdbx_seq_one_letter_code
_entity_poly.pdbx_strand_id
1 'polypeptide(L)'
;MVLEDSFIYDKSHNKNNINTENEHFHLADPLDRAGAFIVDTFIILLPILMLTNAPFKRLMFSSVLLDNNFNFAISIVLGTLFSVFIIIFYNTITTWLLGASLGKRFFGLKVVDIWTKKKPNFTTSLLRSFAWWLGVFTFGFAFSSIFTNTRRRALHDRISETIVASEKYKAIGKPSLYESSIVKGVFAGFLGFICLIISIVLIDTQKNLSKTNDIADSLEQKGGLCSAIGAAYREWPESAESSLTRIQVAMSLYAAGNINEDCLEAEASFVFRQEIESPLAYLAKSFVYSDRAKLSDSYLQRVCELSKDSKDCVMSKIVKYWDEEDWEKINIEFQKVDETWPIYIQIWSIRNSINQGDADYAMNRLKDIPDIESLKSFKIIFKTKAYALEKQNDSINQISDLALSSLNESEKLNLSTWLCYQQATQSCEAFKTDSCKFMTTNTDKSLMENSIFALTKTRENYCKGGYLREFHNVNREVQKINLALQEAERNTQKSLEMLWSIYENKKYQLKVREEAARYFLEKADAPELLDKFVILWKSSPHELEWQKTGTLLFEKLKNLQLFEKASEVGQFVLEYNDNNKDFKNSLALALFKSGNNQKAWSLISNEVTYENERTPASVGDEFEFMKKTLKKEFFKK
;
A
#
# COMPACT_ATOMS: atom_id res chain seq x y z
N MET A 1 52.72 -42.66 -5.43
CA MET A 1 53.30 -43.62 -4.46
C MET A 1 52.26 -44.69 -4.20
N VAL A 2 52.33 -45.81 -4.92
CA VAL A 2 51.43 -46.96 -4.74
C VAL A 2 52.00 -47.74 -3.56
N LEU A 3 51.39 -47.61 -2.39
CA LEU A 3 51.75 -48.42 -1.22
C LEU A 3 51.34 -49.87 -1.51
N GLU A 4 52.32 -50.77 -1.60
CA GLU A 4 52.06 -52.20 -1.58
C GLU A 4 51.26 -52.56 -0.31
N ASP A 5 50.13 -53.23 -0.53
CA ASP A 5 49.23 -53.75 0.49
C ASP A 5 49.97 -54.77 1.37
N SER A 6 50.64 -54.33 2.43
CA SER A 6 51.24 -55.22 3.46
C SER A 6 50.20 -55.92 4.35
N PHE A 7 48.91 -55.87 4.00
CA PHE A 7 47.87 -56.72 4.59
C PHE A 7 47.79 -58.05 3.82
N ILE A 8 48.85 -58.86 3.92
CA ILE A 8 48.86 -60.22 3.41
C ILE A 8 47.85 -61.04 4.22
N TYR A 9 46.82 -61.54 3.54
CA TYR A 9 45.92 -62.55 4.08
C TYR A 9 46.67 -63.88 4.08
N ASP A 10 47.42 -64.15 5.15
CA ASP A 10 48.14 -65.42 5.29
C ASP A 10 47.12 -66.55 5.50
N LYS A 11 46.96 -67.37 4.46
CA LYS A 11 46.05 -68.53 4.45
C LYS A 11 46.76 -69.81 4.90
N SER A 12 47.96 -69.70 5.48
CA SER A 12 48.69 -70.86 6.01
C SER A 12 48.39 -71.08 7.50
N HIS A 13 47.52 -72.05 7.78
CA HIS A 13 47.43 -72.67 9.09
C HIS A 13 48.75 -73.43 9.33
N ASN A 14 49.75 -72.76 9.89
CA ASN A 14 50.88 -73.44 10.51
C ASN A 14 50.92 -73.08 12.00
N LYS A 15 50.30 -73.94 12.82
CA LYS A 15 50.52 -73.94 14.27
C LYS A 15 51.97 -74.37 14.48
N ASN A 16 52.88 -73.43 14.69
CA ASN A 16 53.93 -73.48 15.72
C ASN A 16 54.92 -72.31 15.53
N ASN A 17 55.10 -71.56 16.63
CA ASN A 17 56.20 -70.63 16.90
C ASN A 17 56.47 -69.49 15.91
N ILE A 18 55.79 -68.36 16.08
CA ILE A 18 56.29 -67.04 15.67
C ILE A 18 55.98 -66.02 16.79
N ASN A 19 56.97 -65.79 17.66
CA ASN A 19 57.08 -64.59 18.48
C ASN A 19 57.80 -63.51 17.66
N THR A 20 57.10 -62.87 16.74
CA THR A 20 57.52 -61.58 16.19
C THR A 20 56.33 -60.62 16.22
N GLU A 21 56.56 -59.47 16.84
CA GLU A 21 55.62 -58.36 17.10
C GLU A 21 55.18 -57.63 15.81
N ASN A 22 54.67 -58.36 14.83
CA ASN A 22 53.89 -57.78 13.75
C ASN A 22 52.41 -57.99 14.12
N GLU A 23 51.84 -57.04 14.85
CA GLU A 23 50.40 -57.01 15.18
C GLU A 23 49.59 -56.96 13.87
N HIS A 24 49.22 -58.12 13.35
CA HIS A 24 48.29 -58.25 12.24
C HIS A 24 46.89 -57.90 12.75
N PHE A 25 46.41 -56.71 12.44
CA PHE A 25 45.06 -56.28 12.80
C PHE A 25 44.02 -57.16 12.10
N HIS A 26 43.21 -57.87 12.91
CA HIS A 26 42.06 -58.62 12.40
C HIS A 26 40.91 -57.66 12.08
N LEU A 27 40.36 -57.75 10.87
CA LEU A 27 39.20 -56.92 10.48
C LEU A 27 37.97 -57.32 11.30
N ALA A 28 37.30 -56.32 11.87
CA ALA A 28 36.11 -56.54 12.68
C ALA A 28 34.90 -57.03 11.89
N ASP A 29 34.14 -57.95 12.49
CA ASP A 29 32.89 -58.49 11.95
C ASP A 29 31.84 -57.38 11.77
N PRO A 30 31.21 -57.26 10.60
CA PRO A 30 30.06 -56.37 10.43
C PRO A 30 28.97 -56.56 11.49
N LEU A 31 28.73 -57.79 11.97
CA LEU A 31 27.74 -58.08 13.00
C LEU A 31 28.16 -57.55 14.37
N ASP A 32 29.45 -57.70 14.74
CA ASP A 32 29.98 -57.11 15.98
C ASP A 32 29.90 -55.58 15.94
N ARG A 33 30.15 -54.97 14.76
CA ARG A 33 29.98 -53.52 14.57
C ARG A 33 28.52 -53.08 14.67
N ALA A 34 27.59 -53.85 14.14
CA ALA A 34 26.15 -53.59 14.25
C ALA A 34 25.68 -53.73 15.70
N GLY A 35 26.11 -54.77 16.41
CA GLY A 35 25.84 -54.96 17.84
C GLY A 35 26.39 -53.82 18.69
N ALA A 36 27.63 -53.39 18.43
CA ALA A 36 28.22 -52.23 19.09
C ALA A 36 27.40 -50.95 18.84
N PHE A 37 26.95 -50.71 17.60
CA PHE A 37 26.09 -49.58 17.27
C PHE A 37 24.74 -49.62 18.02
N ILE A 38 24.11 -50.80 18.14
CA ILE A 38 22.86 -50.98 18.89
C ILE A 38 23.07 -50.63 20.37
N VAL A 39 24.15 -51.12 20.98
CA VAL A 39 24.49 -50.79 22.37
C VAL A 39 24.74 -49.29 22.55
N ASP A 40 25.58 -48.70 21.70
CA ASP A 40 25.88 -47.26 21.76
C ASP A 40 24.60 -46.40 21.59
N THR A 41 23.70 -46.78 20.68
CA THR A 41 22.50 -46.01 20.36
C THR A 41 21.40 -46.17 21.40
N PHE A 42 20.99 -47.40 21.69
CA PHE A 42 19.79 -47.66 22.50
C PHE A 42 20.08 -47.70 24.00
N ILE A 43 21.23 -48.20 24.41
CA ILE A 43 21.55 -48.36 25.83
C ILE A 43 22.18 -47.08 26.37
N ILE A 44 23.05 -46.42 25.59
CA ILE A 44 23.84 -45.28 26.05
C ILE A 44 23.25 -43.95 25.59
N LEU A 45 23.17 -43.71 24.28
CA LEU A 45 22.79 -42.41 23.73
C LEU A 45 21.30 -42.10 23.93
N LEU A 46 20.40 -43.07 23.77
CA LEU A 46 18.96 -42.82 23.82
C LEU A 46 18.50 -42.26 25.18
N PRO A 47 18.87 -42.84 26.36
CA PRO A 47 18.53 -42.24 27.65
C PRO A 47 19.10 -40.84 27.83
N ILE A 48 20.35 -40.61 27.39
CA ILE A 48 21.00 -39.30 27.46
C ILE A 48 20.22 -38.30 26.62
N LEU A 49 19.92 -38.62 25.36
CA LEU A 49 19.16 -37.76 24.45
C LEU A 49 17.75 -37.49 24.95
N MET A 50 17.08 -38.46 25.56
CA MET A 50 15.76 -38.24 26.17
C MET A 50 15.84 -37.25 27.33
N LEU A 51 16.84 -37.37 28.19
CA LEU A 51 17.06 -36.48 29.33
C LEU A 51 17.44 -35.07 28.88
N THR A 52 18.38 -34.94 27.95
CA THR A 52 18.91 -33.65 27.50
C THR A 52 17.92 -32.88 26.62
N ASN A 53 16.99 -33.57 25.94
CA ASN A 53 15.94 -32.91 25.14
C ASN A 53 14.65 -32.61 25.90
N ALA A 54 14.55 -32.95 27.19
CA ALA A 54 13.40 -32.62 28.02
C ALA A 54 12.94 -31.14 27.95
N PRO A 55 13.83 -30.12 28.01
CA PRO A 55 13.40 -28.73 27.91
C PRO A 55 12.80 -28.38 26.55
N PHE A 56 13.36 -28.89 25.45
CA PHE A 56 12.85 -28.65 24.10
C PHE A 56 11.47 -29.31 23.89
N LYS A 57 11.27 -30.52 24.43
CA LYS A 57 9.95 -31.18 24.42
C LYS A 57 8.90 -30.36 25.17
N ARG A 58 9.26 -29.76 26.31
CA ARG A 58 8.37 -28.88 27.06
C ARG A 58 7.98 -27.64 26.25
N LEU A 59 8.96 -26.99 25.62
CA LEU A 59 8.73 -25.81 24.75
C LEU A 59 7.88 -26.14 23.52
N MET A 60 8.14 -27.29 22.90
CA MET A 60 7.35 -27.80 21.78
C MET A 60 5.89 -28.01 22.18
N PHE A 61 5.64 -28.69 23.30
CA PHE A 61 4.29 -28.96 23.79
C PHE A 61 3.53 -27.67 24.17
N SER A 62 4.20 -26.71 24.81
CA SER A 62 3.59 -25.39 25.08
C SER A 62 3.28 -24.61 23.82
N SER A 63 4.13 -24.71 22.78
CA SER A 63 3.92 -23.99 21.51
C SER A 63 2.74 -24.54 20.72
N VAL A 64 2.52 -25.87 20.76
CA VAL A 64 1.32 -26.51 20.16
C VAL A 64 0.04 -26.06 20.88
N LEU A 65 0.07 -25.98 22.22
CA LEU A 65 -1.10 -25.54 22.99
C LEU A 65 -1.44 -24.06 22.77
N LEU A 66 -0.46 -23.24 22.39
CA LEU A 66 -0.61 -21.80 22.17
C LEU A 66 -0.74 -21.44 20.67
N ASP A 67 -0.87 -22.43 19.80
CA ASP A 67 -0.96 -22.29 18.33
C ASP A 67 0.14 -21.39 17.71
N ASN A 68 1.35 -21.45 18.26
CA ASN A 68 2.48 -20.65 17.78
C ASN A 68 3.41 -21.50 16.90
N ASN A 69 3.08 -21.55 15.62
CA ASN A 69 3.79 -22.35 14.60
C ASN A 69 5.29 -22.01 14.49
N PHE A 70 5.66 -20.75 14.71
CA PHE A 70 7.06 -20.30 14.62
C PHE A 70 7.90 -20.84 15.78
N ASN A 71 7.42 -20.69 17.02
CA ASN A 71 8.12 -21.20 18.20
C ASN A 71 8.19 -22.73 18.22
N PHE A 72 7.18 -23.39 17.66
CA PHE A 72 7.18 -24.83 17.46
C PHE A 72 8.32 -25.26 16.52
N ALA A 73 8.43 -24.64 15.34
CA ALA A 73 9.48 -24.95 14.37
C ALA A 73 10.89 -24.71 14.94
N ILE A 74 11.11 -23.57 15.61
CA ILE A 74 12.40 -23.24 16.24
C ILE A 74 12.78 -24.27 17.31
N SER A 75 11.82 -24.69 18.14
CA SER A 75 12.07 -25.68 19.21
C SER A 75 12.53 -27.02 18.65
N ILE A 76 11.96 -27.47 17.53
CA ILE A 76 12.37 -28.70 16.83
C ILE A 76 13.79 -28.56 16.29
N VAL A 77 14.09 -27.44 15.62
CA VAL A 77 15.41 -27.20 15.02
C VAL A 77 16.49 -27.16 16.10
N LEU A 78 16.29 -26.39 17.16
CA LEU A 78 17.27 -26.28 18.26
C LEU A 78 17.46 -27.61 19.00
N GLY A 79 16.38 -28.33 19.32
CA GLY A 79 16.47 -29.64 19.96
C GLY A 79 17.19 -30.67 19.08
N THR A 80 16.96 -30.62 17.77
CA THR A 80 17.67 -31.48 16.81
C THR A 80 19.15 -31.14 16.77
N LEU A 81 19.53 -29.87 16.55
CA LEU A 81 20.94 -29.44 16.52
C LEU A 81 21.68 -29.79 17.81
N PHE A 82 21.01 -29.64 18.96
CA PHE A 82 21.59 -30.01 20.24
C PHE A 82 21.82 -31.52 20.38
N SER A 83 20.86 -32.34 19.94
CA SER A 83 21.00 -33.80 19.90
C SER A 83 22.17 -34.24 19.03
N VAL A 84 22.31 -33.61 17.86
CA VAL A 84 23.42 -33.85 16.92
C VAL A 84 24.76 -33.55 17.57
N PHE A 85 24.85 -32.40 18.23
CA PHE A 85 26.03 -31.99 18.97
C PHE A 85 26.42 -33.03 20.03
N ILE A 86 25.46 -33.50 20.83
CA ILE A 86 25.71 -34.54 21.86
C ILE A 86 26.24 -35.84 21.24
N ILE A 87 25.66 -36.29 20.13
CA ILE A 87 26.07 -37.53 19.46
C ILE A 87 27.49 -37.40 18.90
N ILE A 88 27.80 -36.28 18.24
CA ILE A 88 29.15 -36.02 17.70
C ILE A 88 30.15 -35.91 18.86
N PHE A 89 29.79 -35.21 19.92
CA PHE A 89 30.62 -35.02 21.09
C PHE A 89 30.93 -36.36 21.78
N TYR A 90 29.92 -37.19 22.05
CA TYR A 90 30.09 -38.53 22.60
C TYR A 90 31.06 -39.37 21.77
N ASN A 91 30.79 -39.53 20.47
CA ASN A 91 31.61 -40.35 19.59
C ASN A 91 33.05 -39.84 19.48
N THR A 92 33.24 -38.52 19.47
CA THR A 92 34.56 -37.88 19.37
C THR A 92 35.38 -38.17 20.62
N ILE A 93 34.81 -37.91 21.80
CA ILE A 93 35.51 -38.05 23.07
C ILE A 93 35.84 -39.52 23.35
N THR A 94 34.89 -40.44 23.16
CA THR A 94 35.14 -41.87 23.41
C THR A 94 36.18 -42.42 22.45
N THR A 95 36.11 -42.07 21.16
CA THR A 95 37.07 -42.55 20.16
C THR A 95 38.47 -41.98 20.40
N TRP A 96 38.58 -40.71 20.79
CA TRP A 96 39.87 -40.06 21.08
C TRP A 96 40.53 -40.62 22.35
N LEU A 97 39.78 -40.76 23.44
CA LEU A 97 40.34 -41.20 24.73
C LEU A 97 40.54 -42.71 24.79
N LEU A 98 39.52 -43.48 24.38
CA LEU A 98 39.47 -44.94 24.55
C LEU A 98 39.87 -45.69 23.28
N GLY A 99 40.05 -45.01 22.15
CA GLY A 99 40.26 -45.66 20.85
C GLY A 99 39.01 -46.36 20.33
N ALA A 100 37.84 -46.23 20.96
CA ALA A 100 36.59 -46.87 20.57
C ALA A 100 35.40 -46.18 21.26
N SER A 101 34.19 -46.30 20.71
CA SER A 101 32.97 -46.03 21.47
C SER A 101 32.76 -47.10 22.55
N LEU A 102 31.96 -46.82 23.57
CA LEU A 102 31.75 -47.75 24.68
C LEU A 102 31.15 -49.08 24.20
N GLY A 103 30.18 -49.03 23.29
CA GLY A 103 29.62 -50.21 22.63
C GLY A 103 30.69 -50.99 21.86
N LYS A 104 31.52 -50.32 21.06
CA LYS A 104 32.63 -50.99 20.35
C LYS A 104 33.60 -51.67 21.31
N ARG A 105 33.94 -51.00 22.41
CA ARG A 105 34.80 -51.56 23.45
C ARG A 105 34.19 -52.80 24.11
N PHE A 106 32.88 -52.81 24.34
CA PHE A 106 32.15 -53.98 24.86
C PHE A 106 32.27 -55.20 23.92
N PHE A 107 32.27 -54.99 22.60
CA PHE A 107 32.46 -56.06 21.62
C PHE A 107 33.93 -56.38 21.31
N GLY A 108 34.91 -55.80 22.02
CA GLY A 108 36.34 -56.01 21.77
C GLY A 108 36.80 -55.40 20.44
N LEU A 109 36.22 -54.27 20.04
CA LEU A 109 36.56 -53.54 18.82
C LEU A 109 37.34 -52.27 19.15
N LYS A 110 38.36 -51.99 18.34
CA LYS A 110 39.18 -50.77 18.41
C LYS A 110 39.21 -50.04 17.08
N VAL A 111 39.19 -48.71 17.15
CA VAL A 111 39.42 -47.81 16.02
C VAL A 111 40.90 -47.47 16.00
N VAL A 112 41.56 -47.77 14.89
CA VAL A 112 42.97 -47.43 14.67
C VAL A 112 43.13 -46.57 13.43
N ASP A 113 44.06 -45.64 13.49
CA ASP A 113 44.46 -44.82 12.36
C ASP A 113 45.33 -45.65 11.40
N ILE A 114 45.07 -45.54 10.10
CA ILE A 114 45.69 -46.42 9.09
C ILE A 114 47.19 -46.17 8.95
N TRP A 115 47.62 -44.92 9.15
CA TRP A 115 49.00 -44.50 8.95
C TRP A 115 49.86 -44.79 10.17
N THR A 116 49.36 -44.43 11.34
CA THR A 116 50.10 -44.54 12.60
C THR A 116 49.92 -45.89 13.28
N LYS A 117 48.91 -46.67 12.88
CA LYS A 117 48.47 -47.92 13.55
C LYS A 117 48.14 -47.76 15.04
N LYS A 118 47.99 -46.53 15.51
CA LYS A 118 47.68 -46.17 16.90
C LYS A 118 46.25 -45.64 17.00
N LYS A 119 45.82 -45.34 18.23
CA LYS A 119 44.54 -44.66 18.46
C LYS A 119 44.48 -43.33 17.69
N PRO A 120 43.34 -42.97 17.10
CA PRO A 120 43.21 -41.71 16.35
C PRO A 120 43.39 -40.50 17.28
N ASN A 121 43.96 -39.42 16.73
CA ASN A 121 44.03 -38.15 17.45
C ASN A 121 42.63 -37.49 17.54
N PHE A 122 42.52 -36.36 18.25
CA PHE A 122 41.25 -35.67 18.46
C PHE A 122 40.60 -35.23 17.13
N THR A 123 41.37 -34.62 16.23
CA THR A 123 40.88 -34.13 14.94
C THR A 123 40.35 -35.26 14.06
N THR A 124 41.08 -36.37 13.97
CA THR A 124 40.66 -37.56 13.24
C THR A 124 39.37 -38.15 13.87
N SER A 125 39.27 -38.14 15.19
CA SER A 125 38.07 -38.62 15.91
C SER A 125 36.85 -37.71 15.70
N LEU A 126 37.05 -36.39 15.63
CA LEU A 126 36.00 -35.42 15.36
C LEU A 126 35.50 -35.53 13.91
N LEU A 127 36.42 -35.55 12.94
CA LEU A 127 36.10 -35.73 11.53
C LEU A 127 35.36 -37.04 11.29
N ARG A 128 35.82 -38.13 11.92
CA ARG A 128 35.16 -39.43 11.89
C ARG A 128 33.73 -39.36 12.44
N SER A 129 33.53 -38.68 13.57
CA SER A 129 32.22 -38.55 14.22
C SER A 129 31.25 -37.69 13.41
N PHE A 130 31.75 -36.62 12.79
CA PHE A 130 30.97 -35.79 11.88
C PHE A 130 30.57 -36.57 10.61
N ALA A 131 31.51 -37.26 9.97
CA ALA A 131 31.24 -38.08 8.79
C ALA A 131 30.29 -39.26 9.11
N TRP A 132 30.39 -39.82 10.33
CA TRP A 132 29.47 -40.83 10.83
C TRP A 132 28.06 -40.28 10.94
N TRP A 133 27.91 -39.06 11.48
CA TRP A 133 26.61 -38.41 11.62
C TRP A 133 25.99 -38.04 10.27
N LEU A 134 26.78 -37.55 9.31
CA LEU A 134 26.32 -37.40 7.92
C LEU A 134 25.84 -38.72 7.32
N GLY A 135 26.47 -39.84 7.70
CA GLY A 135 26.00 -41.17 7.31
C GLY A 135 24.61 -41.53 7.83
N VAL A 136 24.19 -40.97 8.97
CA VAL A 136 22.84 -41.16 9.51
C VAL A 136 21.78 -40.48 8.63
N PHE A 137 22.07 -39.31 8.05
CA PHE A 137 21.15 -38.66 7.10
C PHE A 137 20.94 -39.47 5.82
N THR A 138 21.92 -40.30 5.46
CA THR A 138 21.75 -41.27 4.39
C THR A 138 21.00 -42.52 4.85
N PHE A 139 20.20 -42.47 5.93
CA PHE A 139 19.40 -43.59 6.44
C PHE A 139 20.17 -44.91 6.62
N GLY A 140 21.45 -44.83 7.01
CA GLY A 140 22.26 -46.03 7.18
C GLY A 140 23.05 -46.45 5.92
N PHE A 141 22.77 -45.87 4.75
CA PHE A 141 23.41 -46.26 3.48
C PHE A 141 24.93 -46.02 3.50
N ALA A 142 25.41 -44.95 4.12
CA ALA A 142 26.85 -44.74 4.28
C ALA A 142 27.57 -45.86 5.06
N PHE A 143 26.84 -46.62 5.90
CA PHE A 143 27.39 -47.73 6.66
C PHE A 143 27.45 -49.02 5.85
N SER A 144 26.56 -49.19 4.86
CA SER A 144 26.54 -50.37 3.98
C SER A 144 27.79 -50.44 3.08
N SER A 145 28.55 -49.35 2.96
CA SER A 145 29.85 -49.34 2.26
C SER A 145 30.87 -50.33 2.85
N ILE A 146 30.64 -50.83 4.06
CA ILE A 146 31.42 -51.90 4.66
C ILE A 146 31.42 -53.18 3.80
N PHE A 147 30.32 -53.45 3.09
CA PHE A 147 30.15 -54.63 2.24
C PHE A 147 30.70 -54.41 0.82
N THR A 148 31.00 -53.17 0.44
CA THR A 148 31.55 -52.85 -0.89
C THR A 148 33.06 -52.62 -0.86
N ASN A 149 33.62 -52.23 0.28
CA ASN A 149 35.05 -51.96 0.43
C ASN A 149 35.85 -53.24 0.76
N THR A 150 36.96 -53.46 0.05
CA THR A 150 37.83 -54.64 0.26
C THR A 150 38.39 -54.75 1.68
N ARG A 151 38.61 -53.62 2.37
CA ARG A 151 39.09 -53.57 3.76
C ARG A 151 37.95 -53.44 4.79
N ARG A 152 36.68 -53.65 4.38
CA ARG A 152 35.49 -53.49 5.23
C ARG A 152 35.49 -52.16 6.00
N ARG A 153 35.82 -51.05 5.32
CA ARG A 153 35.75 -49.69 5.88
C ARG A 153 34.40 -49.04 5.55
N ALA A 154 33.70 -48.54 6.57
CA ALA A 154 32.52 -47.72 6.37
C ALA A 154 32.92 -46.35 5.76
N LEU A 155 31.96 -45.58 5.24
CA LEU A 155 32.28 -44.32 4.56
C LEU A 155 33.00 -43.33 5.50
N HIS A 156 32.53 -43.23 6.75
CA HIS A 156 33.15 -42.40 7.77
C HIS A 156 34.56 -42.87 8.17
N ASP A 157 34.82 -44.18 8.14
CA ASP A 157 36.16 -44.74 8.35
C ASP A 157 37.11 -44.31 7.22
N ARG A 158 36.61 -44.29 5.97
CA ARG A 158 37.38 -43.87 4.79
C ARG A 158 37.71 -42.38 4.82
N ILE A 159 36.72 -41.54 5.12
CA ILE A 159 36.90 -40.08 5.19
C ILE A 159 37.93 -39.70 6.25
N SER A 160 37.94 -40.41 7.39
CA SER A 160 38.87 -40.12 8.48
C SER A 160 40.16 -40.96 8.43
N GLU A 161 40.39 -41.74 7.36
CA GLU A 161 41.49 -42.70 7.25
C GLU A 161 41.72 -43.59 8.48
N THR A 162 40.63 -44.11 9.04
CA THR A 162 40.65 -45.06 10.15
C THR A 162 40.13 -46.44 9.73
N ILE A 163 40.36 -47.43 10.56
CA ILE A 163 39.83 -48.78 10.40
C ILE A 163 39.42 -49.37 11.75
N VAL A 164 38.36 -50.17 11.76
CA VAL A 164 37.90 -50.86 12.97
C VAL A 164 38.47 -52.28 12.97
N ALA A 165 39.38 -52.53 13.92
CA ALA A 165 40.00 -53.82 14.18
C ALA A 165 39.28 -54.55 15.32
N SER A 166 39.28 -55.88 15.26
CA SER A 166 38.80 -56.77 16.32
C SER A 166 39.99 -57.29 17.12
N GLU A 167 39.82 -57.34 18.44
CA GLU A 167 40.76 -58.00 19.35
C GLU A 167 40.51 -59.52 19.44
N LYS A 168 39.37 -60.00 18.90
CA LYS A 168 39.06 -61.44 18.86
C LYS A 168 39.85 -62.12 17.73
N TYR A 169 40.29 -63.35 17.96
CA TYR A 169 41.08 -64.16 17.02
C TYR A 169 40.40 -64.52 15.67
N LYS A 170 39.13 -64.14 15.46
CA LYS A 170 38.40 -64.46 14.22
C LYS A 170 38.51 -63.30 13.23
N ALA A 171 39.49 -63.39 12.32
CA ALA A 171 39.61 -62.47 11.20
C ALA A 171 38.57 -62.76 10.12
N ILE A 172 37.91 -61.72 9.62
CA ILE A 172 37.00 -61.84 8.47
C ILE A 172 37.68 -61.30 7.21
N GLY A 173 37.59 -62.09 6.14
CA GLY A 173 38.14 -61.73 4.84
C GLY A 173 37.36 -60.64 4.10
N LYS A 174 37.81 -60.37 2.86
CA LYS A 174 37.17 -59.41 1.94
C LYS A 174 35.68 -59.75 1.77
N PRO A 175 34.79 -58.75 1.54
CA PRO A 175 33.39 -59.00 1.22
C PRO A 175 33.23 -59.96 0.04
N SER A 176 32.23 -60.85 0.11
CA SER A 176 31.88 -61.67 -1.04
C SER A 176 31.34 -60.81 -2.19
N LEU A 177 31.46 -61.29 -3.44
CA LEU A 177 30.92 -60.57 -4.59
C LEU A 177 29.41 -60.36 -4.48
N TYR A 178 28.70 -61.33 -3.91
CA TYR A 178 27.26 -61.24 -3.63
C TYR A 178 26.93 -60.14 -2.62
N GLU A 179 27.67 -60.02 -1.50
CA GLU A 179 27.51 -58.93 -0.54
C GLU A 179 27.65 -57.55 -1.22
N SER A 180 28.69 -57.37 -2.03
CA SER A 180 28.97 -56.11 -2.71
C SER A 180 27.90 -55.76 -3.75
N SER A 181 27.45 -56.75 -4.53
CA SER A 181 26.42 -56.55 -5.56
C SER A 181 25.04 -56.21 -4.98
N ILE A 182 24.62 -56.90 -3.90
CA ILE A 182 23.36 -56.60 -3.22
C ILE A 182 23.36 -55.15 -2.73
N VAL A 183 24.40 -54.73 -2.02
CA VAL A 183 24.46 -53.37 -1.46
C VAL A 183 24.48 -52.30 -2.55
N LYS A 184 25.19 -52.52 -3.65
CA LYS A 184 25.17 -51.60 -4.80
C LYS A 184 23.76 -51.50 -5.41
N GLY A 185 23.05 -52.63 -5.53
CA GLY A 185 21.66 -52.65 -6.01
C GLY A 185 20.70 -51.86 -5.12
N VAL A 186 20.77 -52.08 -3.79
CA VAL A 186 19.94 -51.32 -2.83
C VAL A 186 20.28 -49.82 -2.88
N PHE A 187 21.56 -49.46 -2.98
CA PHE A 187 21.98 -48.06 -3.09
C PHE A 187 21.45 -47.39 -4.36
N ALA A 188 21.54 -48.06 -5.51
CA ALA A 188 20.99 -47.55 -6.77
C ALA A 188 19.47 -47.39 -6.71
N GLY A 189 18.75 -48.37 -6.13
CA GLY A 189 17.30 -48.29 -5.93
C GLY A 189 16.89 -47.13 -5.03
N PHE A 190 17.60 -46.92 -3.92
CA PHE A 190 17.34 -45.81 -3.00
C PHE A 190 17.59 -44.45 -3.65
N LEU A 191 18.68 -44.30 -4.41
CA LEU A 191 18.98 -43.06 -5.13
C LEU A 191 17.91 -42.77 -6.19
N GLY A 192 17.44 -43.79 -6.90
CA GLY A 192 16.30 -43.68 -7.81
C GLY A 192 15.01 -43.21 -7.11
N PHE A 193 14.73 -43.75 -5.92
CA PHE A 193 13.56 -43.35 -5.12
C PHE A 193 13.64 -41.90 -4.63
N ILE A 194 14.81 -41.43 -4.17
CA ILE A 194 15.01 -40.02 -3.80
C ILE A 194 14.79 -39.10 -5.00
N CYS A 195 15.37 -39.43 -6.16
CA CYS A 195 15.17 -38.63 -7.38
C CYS A 195 13.69 -38.53 -7.77
N LEU A 196 12.94 -39.62 -7.59
CA LEU A 196 11.50 -39.66 -7.85
C LEU A 196 10.72 -38.76 -6.88
N ILE A 197 11.02 -38.80 -5.57
CA ILE A 197 10.40 -37.90 -4.59
C ILE A 197 10.69 -36.43 -4.92
N ILE A 198 11.96 -36.09 -5.20
CA ILE A 198 12.35 -34.72 -5.54
C ILE A 198 11.59 -34.24 -6.77
N SER A 199 11.46 -35.09 -7.80
CA SER A 199 10.70 -34.77 -9.01
C SER A 199 9.22 -34.50 -8.69
N ILE A 200 8.59 -35.31 -7.82
CA ILE A 200 7.21 -35.09 -7.40
C ILE A 200 7.05 -33.75 -6.66
N VAL A 201 7.95 -33.43 -5.73
CA VAL A 201 7.92 -32.16 -4.98
C VAL A 201 8.14 -30.96 -5.91
N LEU A 202 9.06 -31.06 -6.86
CA LEU A 202 9.28 -29.99 -7.85
C LEU A 202 8.05 -29.77 -8.75
N ILE A 203 7.38 -30.86 -9.17
CA ILE A 203 6.14 -30.76 -9.94
C ILE A 203 5.02 -30.12 -9.10
N ASP A 204 4.89 -30.49 -7.83
CA ASP A 204 3.84 -29.95 -6.95
C ASP A 204 4.07 -28.47 -6.61
N THR A 205 5.30 -28.08 -6.30
CA THR A 205 5.67 -26.67 -6.06
C THR A 205 5.42 -25.80 -7.28
N GLN A 206 5.75 -26.27 -8.48
CA GLN A 206 5.46 -25.56 -9.72
C GLN A 206 3.95 -25.38 -9.93
N LYS A 207 3.15 -26.41 -9.64
CA LYS A 207 1.68 -26.33 -9.72
C LYS A 207 1.06 -25.41 -8.66
N ASN A 208 1.61 -25.37 -7.44
CA ASN A 208 1.09 -24.51 -6.38
C ASN A 208 1.37 -23.02 -6.66
N LEU A 209 2.49 -22.70 -7.30
CA LEU A 209 2.80 -21.33 -7.74
C LEU A 209 1.87 -20.84 -8.86
N SER A 210 1.42 -21.71 -9.76
CA SER A 210 0.43 -21.31 -10.79
C SER A 210 -0.98 -21.17 -10.20
N LYS A 211 -1.31 -21.96 -9.18
CA LYS A 211 -2.65 -22.03 -8.59
C LYS A 211 -3.06 -20.75 -7.84
N THR A 212 -2.12 -19.94 -7.35
CA THR A 212 -2.46 -18.67 -6.68
C THR A 212 -3.08 -17.65 -7.64
N ASN A 213 -2.69 -17.64 -8.91
CA ASN A 213 -3.35 -16.80 -9.93
C ASN A 213 -4.72 -17.39 -10.33
N ASP A 214 -4.83 -18.72 -10.43
CA ASP A 214 -6.11 -19.39 -10.73
C ASP A 214 -7.17 -19.18 -9.64
N ILE A 215 -6.78 -19.00 -8.36
CA ILE A 215 -7.73 -18.75 -7.27
C ILE A 215 -8.38 -17.38 -7.43
N ALA A 216 -7.61 -16.34 -7.74
CA ALA A 216 -8.15 -15.00 -7.96
C ALA A 216 -9.10 -15.01 -9.17
N ASP A 217 -8.68 -15.59 -10.29
CA ASP A 217 -9.51 -15.70 -11.49
C ASP A 217 -10.76 -16.56 -11.24
N SER A 218 -10.66 -17.65 -10.46
CA SER A 218 -11.82 -18.48 -10.08
C SER A 218 -12.79 -17.73 -9.17
N LEU A 219 -12.28 -16.90 -8.26
CA LEU A 219 -13.11 -16.07 -7.39
C LEU A 219 -13.77 -14.93 -8.17
N GLU A 220 -13.08 -14.33 -9.14
CA GLU A 220 -13.69 -13.37 -10.09
C GLU A 220 -14.83 -14.01 -10.88
N GLN A 221 -14.62 -15.23 -11.41
CA GLN A 221 -15.67 -15.97 -12.13
C GLN A 221 -16.87 -16.32 -11.24
N LYS A 222 -16.64 -16.53 -9.94
CA LYS A 222 -17.70 -16.80 -8.96
C LYS A 222 -18.33 -15.52 -8.39
N GLY A 223 -17.92 -14.33 -8.84
CA GLY A 223 -18.40 -13.05 -8.33
C GLY A 223 -17.94 -12.72 -6.91
N GLY A 224 -16.92 -13.42 -6.38
CA GLY A 224 -16.35 -13.17 -5.07
C GLY A 224 -15.27 -12.07 -5.04
N LEU A 225 -14.77 -11.67 -6.22
CA LEU A 225 -13.83 -10.58 -6.45
C LEU A 225 -14.25 -9.81 -7.71
N CYS A 226 -13.78 -8.58 -7.87
CA CYS A 226 -14.21 -7.75 -8.99
C CYS A 226 -13.33 -7.94 -10.21
N SER A 227 -13.94 -8.31 -11.34
CA SER A 227 -13.26 -8.45 -12.62
C SER A 227 -12.62 -7.15 -13.11
N ALA A 228 -13.23 -5.99 -12.83
CA ALA A 228 -12.67 -4.67 -13.17
C ALA A 228 -11.27 -4.44 -12.55
N ILE A 229 -11.07 -4.95 -11.33
CA ILE A 229 -9.80 -4.82 -10.61
C ILE A 229 -8.76 -5.77 -11.19
N GLY A 230 -9.16 -6.99 -11.54
CA GLY A 230 -8.26 -7.95 -12.22
C GLY A 230 -7.78 -7.45 -13.58
N ALA A 231 -8.67 -6.84 -14.37
CA ALA A 231 -8.31 -6.22 -15.64
C ALA A 231 -7.31 -5.07 -15.42
N ALA A 232 -7.61 -4.13 -14.51
CA ALA A 232 -6.73 -3.01 -14.22
C ALA A 232 -5.38 -3.43 -13.63
N TYR A 233 -5.35 -4.46 -12.78
CA TYR A 233 -4.12 -4.98 -12.18
C TYR A 233 -3.17 -5.57 -13.23
N ARG A 234 -3.70 -6.23 -14.27
CA ARG A 234 -2.91 -6.77 -15.40
C ARG A 234 -2.36 -5.68 -16.32
N GLU A 235 -3.06 -4.55 -16.45
CA GLU A 235 -2.63 -3.41 -17.25
C GLU A 235 -1.68 -2.46 -16.50
N TRP A 236 -1.54 -2.63 -15.17
CA TRP A 236 -0.79 -1.70 -14.34
C TRP A 236 0.71 -1.72 -14.66
N PRO A 237 1.37 -0.55 -14.86
CA PRO A 237 2.77 -0.51 -15.23
C PRO A 237 3.67 -1.07 -14.11
N GLU A 238 4.57 -2.00 -14.47
CA GLU A 238 5.53 -2.63 -13.53
C GLU A 238 6.48 -1.62 -12.87
N SER A 239 6.71 -0.46 -13.48
CA SER A 239 7.64 0.56 -13.00
C SER A 239 7.10 1.42 -11.85
N ALA A 240 5.81 1.31 -11.49
CA ALA A 240 5.19 2.25 -10.58
C ALA A 240 5.53 2.00 -9.10
N GLU A 241 5.64 0.74 -8.65
CA GLU A 241 5.91 0.39 -7.25
C GLU A 241 6.50 -1.03 -7.16
N SER A 242 7.51 -1.24 -6.31
CA SER A 242 8.15 -2.56 -6.14
C SER A 242 7.26 -3.61 -5.46
N SER A 243 6.06 -3.22 -5.00
CA SER A 243 5.08 -4.11 -4.37
C SER A 243 3.62 -3.71 -4.64
N LEU A 244 3.25 -3.51 -5.91
CA LEU A 244 1.84 -3.25 -6.23
C LEU A 244 0.97 -4.43 -5.80
N THR A 245 0.00 -4.16 -4.93
CA THR A 245 -0.98 -5.14 -4.47
C THR A 245 -2.34 -4.91 -5.13
N ARG A 246 -3.11 -5.99 -5.29
CA ARG A 246 -4.46 -5.91 -5.85
C ARG A 246 -5.39 -4.94 -5.09
N ILE A 247 -5.27 -4.87 -3.76
CA ILE A 247 -6.04 -3.94 -2.92
C ILE A 247 -5.63 -2.48 -3.14
N GLN A 248 -4.37 -2.17 -3.50
CA GLN A 248 -3.98 -0.82 -3.92
C GLN A 248 -4.68 -0.41 -5.21
N VAL A 249 -4.74 -1.30 -6.20
CA VAL A 249 -5.49 -1.06 -7.46
C VAL A 249 -6.97 -0.86 -7.16
N ALA A 250 -7.56 -1.68 -6.30
CA ALA A 250 -8.94 -1.51 -5.83
C ALA A 250 -9.18 -0.11 -5.25
N MET A 251 -8.31 0.31 -4.33
CA MET A 251 -8.37 1.63 -3.71
C MET A 251 -8.23 2.77 -4.71
N SER A 252 -7.34 2.64 -5.71
CA SER A 252 -7.17 3.64 -6.78
C SER A 252 -8.42 3.73 -7.65
N LEU A 253 -9.01 2.61 -8.04
CA LEU A 253 -10.24 2.60 -8.83
C LEU A 253 -11.43 3.14 -8.04
N TYR A 254 -11.53 2.83 -6.74
CA TYR A 254 -12.55 3.38 -5.87
C TYR A 254 -12.39 4.89 -5.72
N ALA A 255 -11.16 5.34 -5.45
CA ALA A 255 -10.81 6.76 -5.41
C ALA A 255 -11.08 7.46 -6.74
N ALA A 256 -10.98 6.77 -7.88
CA ALA A 256 -11.34 7.31 -9.19
C ALA A 256 -12.86 7.36 -9.42
N GLY A 257 -13.65 6.56 -8.69
CA GLY A 257 -15.10 6.41 -8.85
C GLY A 257 -15.49 5.32 -9.86
N ASN A 258 -14.57 4.42 -10.20
CA ASN A 258 -14.75 3.39 -11.23
C ASN A 258 -15.22 2.04 -10.68
N ILE A 259 -15.22 1.89 -9.35
CA ILE A 259 -15.85 0.76 -8.65
C ILE A 259 -16.66 1.28 -7.47
N ASN A 260 -17.64 0.50 -7.02
CA ASN A 260 -18.50 0.84 -5.88
C ASN A 260 -17.96 0.28 -4.55
N GLU A 261 -18.65 0.59 -3.46
CA GLU A 261 -18.32 0.16 -2.10
C GLU A 261 -18.35 -1.37 -1.95
N ASP A 262 -19.34 -2.07 -2.53
CA ASP A 262 -19.44 -3.54 -2.48
C ASP A 262 -18.19 -4.21 -3.06
N CYS A 263 -17.71 -3.66 -4.17
CA CYS A 263 -16.53 -4.16 -4.84
C CYS A 263 -15.26 -3.96 -4.01
N LEU A 264 -15.10 -2.77 -3.43
CA LEU A 264 -13.98 -2.49 -2.52
C LEU A 264 -14.05 -3.37 -1.26
N GLU A 265 -15.26 -3.62 -0.75
CA GLU A 265 -15.49 -4.47 0.42
C GLU A 265 -15.06 -5.92 0.16
N ALA A 266 -15.39 -6.46 -1.01
CA ALA A 266 -15.04 -7.82 -1.40
C ALA A 266 -13.52 -8.02 -1.43
N GLU A 267 -12.77 -7.07 -1.99
CA GLU A 267 -11.30 -7.10 -2.04
C GLU A 267 -10.69 -6.94 -0.64
N ALA A 268 -11.17 -5.99 0.16
CA ALA A 268 -10.69 -5.82 1.53
C ALA A 268 -10.94 -7.08 2.38
N SER A 269 -12.12 -7.69 2.24
CA SER A 269 -12.49 -8.93 2.94
C SER A 269 -11.67 -10.12 2.46
N PHE A 270 -11.26 -10.15 1.19
CA PHE A 270 -10.36 -11.17 0.67
C PHE A 270 -8.97 -11.09 1.32
N VAL A 271 -8.43 -9.89 1.54
CA VAL A 271 -7.17 -9.72 2.28
C VAL A 271 -7.29 -10.28 3.71
N PHE A 272 -8.37 -9.99 4.43
CA PHE A 272 -8.59 -10.51 5.78
C PHE A 272 -8.77 -12.04 5.83
N ARG A 273 -9.34 -12.66 4.79
CA ARG A 273 -9.46 -14.13 4.69
C ARG A 273 -8.10 -14.85 4.58
N GLN A 274 -7.04 -14.13 4.23
CA GLN A 274 -5.68 -14.68 4.21
C GLN A 274 -5.02 -14.61 5.59
N GLU A 275 -5.74 -14.16 6.63
CA GLU A 275 -5.24 -13.95 7.99
C GLU A 275 -4.09 -12.93 8.06
N ILE A 276 -4.04 -12.01 7.09
CA ILE A 276 -3.06 -10.92 7.02
C ILE A 276 -3.73 -9.63 7.48
N GLU A 277 -3.30 -9.09 8.62
CA GLU A 277 -3.65 -7.72 8.99
C GLU A 277 -2.91 -6.74 8.08
N SER A 278 -3.67 -5.95 7.32
CA SER A 278 -3.13 -4.96 6.39
C SER A 278 -3.69 -3.57 6.71
N PRO A 279 -2.83 -2.56 6.97
CA PRO A 279 -3.27 -1.17 7.17
C PRO A 279 -4.17 -0.69 6.02
N LEU A 280 -3.82 -1.03 4.77
CA LEU A 280 -4.58 -0.65 3.60
C LEU A 280 -5.94 -1.34 3.51
N ALA A 281 -6.06 -2.61 3.93
CA ALA A 281 -7.37 -3.29 3.97
C ALA A 281 -8.29 -2.68 5.04
N TYR A 282 -7.75 -2.28 6.18
CA TYR A 282 -8.49 -1.51 7.20
C TYR A 282 -8.90 -0.13 6.67
N LEU A 283 -8.00 0.57 5.97
CA LEU A 283 -8.32 1.84 5.33
C LEU A 283 -9.45 1.66 4.29
N ALA A 284 -9.40 0.62 3.46
CA ALA A 284 -10.47 0.30 2.51
C ALA A 284 -11.82 0.07 3.22
N LYS A 285 -11.84 -0.69 4.33
CA LYS A 285 -13.06 -0.88 5.14
C LYS A 285 -13.59 0.44 5.73
N SER A 286 -12.72 1.38 6.10
CA SER A 286 -13.16 2.70 6.58
C SER A 286 -13.92 3.50 5.52
N PHE A 287 -13.52 3.39 4.24
CA PHE A 287 -14.24 4.01 3.13
C PHE A 287 -15.57 3.32 2.86
N VAL A 288 -15.59 1.98 2.87
CA VAL A 288 -16.82 1.19 2.67
C VAL A 288 -17.88 1.52 3.72
N TYR A 289 -17.49 1.71 4.98
CA TYR A 289 -18.43 2.00 6.07
C TYR A 289 -18.43 3.48 6.48
N SER A 290 -18.21 4.38 5.52
CA SER A 290 -18.23 5.83 5.76
C SER A 290 -19.59 6.34 6.25
N ASP A 291 -20.68 5.61 5.98
CA ASP A 291 -22.03 5.85 6.51
C ASP A 291 -22.15 5.57 8.03
N ARG A 292 -21.20 4.81 8.60
CA ARG A 292 -21.18 4.39 10.01
C ARG A 292 -19.94 4.96 10.71
N ALA A 293 -19.99 6.27 11.01
CA ALA A 293 -18.89 7.03 11.63
C ALA A 293 -18.08 6.24 12.67
N LYS A 294 -18.73 5.72 13.74
CA LYS A 294 -18.03 4.95 14.80
C LYS A 294 -17.26 3.73 14.30
N LEU A 295 -17.79 3.01 13.31
CA LEU A 295 -17.15 1.83 12.75
C LEU A 295 -16.00 2.24 11.83
N SER A 296 -16.21 3.25 10.98
CA SER A 296 -15.16 3.83 10.15
C SER A 296 -13.98 4.34 10.99
N ASP A 297 -14.26 5.09 12.06
CA ASP A 297 -13.25 5.61 13.01
C ASP A 297 -12.42 4.49 13.64
N SER A 298 -13.06 3.37 14.00
CA SER A 298 -12.36 2.23 14.56
C SER A 298 -11.38 1.60 13.56
N TYR A 299 -11.75 1.56 12.28
CA TYR A 299 -10.86 1.09 11.22
C TYR A 299 -9.72 2.08 10.96
N LEU A 300 -10.01 3.38 10.88
CA LEU A 300 -9.01 4.44 10.74
C LEU A 300 -7.96 4.38 11.86
N GLN A 301 -8.40 4.25 13.11
CA GLN A 301 -7.50 4.08 14.25
C GLN A 301 -6.59 2.86 14.07
N ARG A 302 -7.17 1.72 13.64
CA ARG A 302 -6.42 0.48 13.43
C ARG A 302 -5.34 0.61 12.35
N VAL A 303 -5.57 1.39 11.29
CA VAL A 303 -4.56 1.68 10.25
C VAL A 303 -3.26 2.23 10.89
N CYS A 304 -3.40 3.24 11.73
CA CYS A 304 -2.27 3.91 12.38
C CYS A 304 -1.66 3.09 13.54
N GLU A 305 -2.41 2.19 14.17
CA GLU A 305 -1.85 1.26 15.16
C GLU A 305 -0.89 0.25 14.53
N LEU A 306 -1.22 -0.26 13.34
CA LEU A 306 -0.41 -1.23 12.62
C LEU A 306 0.85 -0.61 12.01
N SER A 307 0.75 0.61 11.49
CA SER A 307 1.90 1.33 10.94
C SER A 307 1.73 2.84 11.06
N LYS A 308 2.39 3.45 12.04
CA LYS A 308 2.27 4.89 12.34
C LYS A 308 2.84 5.78 11.24
N ASP A 309 3.87 5.30 10.55
CA ASP A 309 4.62 6.07 9.55
C ASP A 309 4.23 5.68 8.11
N SER A 310 3.21 4.83 7.92
CA SER A 310 2.72 4.48 6.59
C SER A 310 1.96 5.64 5.94
N LYS A 311 1.99 5.68 4.60
CA LYS A 311 1.15 6.58 3.82
C LYS A 311 -0.35 6.32 4.05
N ASP A 312 -0.73 5.07 4.36
CA ASP A 312 -2.10 4.70 4.73
C ASP A 312 -2.54 5.40 6.03
N CYS A 313 -1.66 5.50 7.03
CA CYS A 313 -1.97 6.23 8.27
C CYS A 313 -2.08 7.74 8.02
N VAL A 314 -1.28 8.30 7.12
CA VAL A 314 -1.45 9.71 6.72
C VAL A 314 -2.81 9.91 6.05
N MET A 315 -3.21 9.03 5.12
CA MET A 315 -4.54 9.09 4.52
C MET A 315 -5.65 8.95 5.58
N SER A 316 -5.47 8.08 6.56
CA SER A 316 -6.43 7.93 7.66
C SER A 316 -6.61 9.23 8.47
N LYS A 317 -5.52 9.98 8.72
CA LYS A 317 -5.60 11.31 9.35
C LYS A 317 -6.33 12.32 8.47
N ILE A 318 -6.09 12.30 7.15
CA ILE A 318 -6.80 13.16 6.20
C ILE A 318 -8.31 12.89 6.25
N VAL A 319 -8.72 11.61 6.27
CA VAL A 319 -10.15 11.24 6.38
C VAL A 319 -10.75 11.77 7.68
N LYS A 320 -10.02 11.69 8.78
CA LYS A 320 -10.47 12.28 10.06
C LYS A 320 -10.61 13.80 9.96
N TYR A 321 -9.66 14.49 9.32
CA TYR A 321 -9.75 15.93 9.12
C TYR A 321 -10.92 16.33 8.21
N TRP A 322 -11.32 15.47 7.26
CA TRP A 322 -12.53 15.70 6.46
C TRP A 322 -13.79 15.67 7.31
N ASP A 323 -13.92 14.72 8.24
CA ASP A 323 -15.05 14.66 9.18
C ASP A 323 -15.08 15.89 10.12
N GLU A 324 -13.90 16.41 10.47
CA GLU A 324 -13.75 17.63 11.29
C GLU A 324 -13.89 18.94 10.48
N GLU A 325 -14.05 18.87 9.15
CA GLU A 325 -14.02 20.02 8.22
C GLU A 325 -12.73 20.88 8.34
N ASP A 326 -11.59 20.29 8.72
CA ASP A 326 -10.30 20.97 8.90
C ASP A 326 -9.48 20.98 7.58
N TRP A 327 -9.96 21.78 6.63
CA TRP A 327 -9.37 21.88 5.28
C TRP A 327 -7.93 22.38 5.26
N GLU A 328 -7.51 23.18 6.25
CA GLU A 328 -6.14 23.66 6.35
C GLU A 328 -5.18 22.47 6.57
N LYS A 329 -5.49 21.59 7.54
CA LYS A 329 -4.70 20.39 7.77
C LYS A 329 -4.72 19.44 6.58
N ILE A 330 -5.87 19.29 5.93
CA ILE A 330 -6.00 18.45 4.71
C ILE A 330 -5.06 18.95 3.62
N ASN A 331 -5.06 20.26 3.35
CA ASN A 331 -4.21 20.86 2.34
C ASN A 331 -2.72 20.72 2.69
N ILE A 332 -2.36 20.92 3.96
CA ILE A 332 -0.98 20.71 4.44
C ILE A 332 -0.52 19.26 4.21
N GLU A 333 -1.36 18.26 4.47
CA GLU A 333 -0.99 16.87 4.23
C GLU A 333 -0.93 16.53 2.75
N PHE A 334 -1.87 17.01 1.92
CA PHE A 334 -1.84 16.77 0.49
C PHE A 334 -0.68 17.48 -0.23
N GLN A 335 -0.21 18.63 0.26
CA GLN A 335 0.98 19.29 -0.27
C GLN A 335 2.26 18.44 -0.13
N LYS A 336 2.28 17.46 0.79
CA LYS A 336 3.40 16.52 0.96
C LYS A 336 3.35 15.34 -0.02
N VAL A 337 2.27 15.19 -0.77
CA VAL A 337 2.10 14.09 -1.74
C VAL A 337 3.01 14.33 -2.94
N ASP A 338 3.86 13.35 -3.22
CA ASP A 338 4.77 13.30 -4.35
C ASP A 338 4.55 12.04 -5.19
N GLU A 339 5.35 11.86 -6.25
CA GLU A 339 5.24 10.75 -7.21
C GLU A 339 5.47 9.35 -6.60
N THR A 340 6.09 9.26 -5.42
CA THR A 340 6.35 8.01 -4.71
C THR A 340 5.19 7.53 -3.85
N TRP A 341 4.13 8.35 -3.70
CA TRP A 341 2.97 7.99 -2.90
C TRP A 341 2.03 7.05 -3.68
N PRO A 342 1.28 6.19 -2.97
CA PRO A 342 0.28 5.34 -3.61
C PRO A 342 -0.70 6.13 -4.50
N ILE A 343 -0.97 5.62 -5.70
CA ILE A 343 -1.83 6.28 -6.70
C ILE A 343 -3.21 6.65 -6.15
N TYR A 344 -3.78 5.85 -5.24
CA TYR A 344 -5.07 6.19 -4.64
C TYR A 344 -5.03 7.50 -3.82
N ILE A 345 -3.91 7.81 -3.14
CA ILE A 345 -3.73 9.06 -2.42
C ILE A 345 -3.55 10.22 -3.40
N GLN A 346 -2.80 10.01 -4.48
CA GLN A 346 -2.63 11.01 -5.54
C GLN A 346 -3.99 11.37 -6.20
N ILE A 347 -4.85 10.38 -6.44
CA ILE A 347 -6.20 10.60 -6.95
C ILE A 347 -7.03 11.45 -5.98
N TRP A 348 -6.97 11.16 -4.67
CA TRP A 348 -7.64 11.97 -3.66
C TRP A 348 -7.08 13.38 -3.55
N SER A 349 -5.76 13.57 -3.70
CA SER A 349 -5.15 14.90 -3.68
C SER A 349 -5.58 15.74 -4.89
N ILE A 350 -5.69 15.14 -6.08
CA ILE A 350 -6.23 15.79 -7.29
C ILE A 350 -7.70 16.18 -7.08
N ARG A 351 -8.51 15.31 -6.47
CA ARG A 351 -9.91 15.64 -6.15
C ARG A 351 -10.01 16.82 -5.20
N ASN A 352 -9.21 16.80 -4.14
CA ASN A 352 -9.13 17.89 -3.18
C ASN A 352 -8.70 19.18 -3.87
N SER A 353 -7.62 19.17 -4.66
CA SER A 353 -7.11 20.39 -5.31
C SER A 353 -8.10 21.00 -6.29
N ILE A 354 -8.87 20.20 -7.04
CA ILE A 354 -9.97 20.71 -7.89
C ILE A 354 -11.09 21.35 -7.07
N ASN A 355 -11.45 20.75 -5.92
CA ASN A 355 -12.44 21.36 -5.02
C ASN A 355 -11.90 22.67 -4.41
N GLN A 356 -10.61 22.74 -4.11
CA GLN A 356 -9.93 23.94 -3.62
C GLN A 356 -9.60 24.96 -4.74
N GLY A 357 -9.85 24.62 -6.01
CA GLY A 357 -9.57 25.48 -7.15
C GLY A 357 -8.10 25.59 -7.55
N ASP A 358 -7.23 24.78 -6.97
CA ASP A 358 -5.81 24.68 -7.33
C ASP A 358 -5.65 23.80 -8.57
N ALA A 359 -5.93 24.42 -9.72
CA ALA A 359 -5.85 23.78 -11.03
C ALA A 359 -4.42 23.38 -11.41
N ASP A 360 -3.42 24.18 -11.04
CA ASP A 360 -2.02 23.95 -11.37
C ASP A 360 -1.48 22.71 -10.65
N TYR A 361 -1.75 22.58 -9.34
CA TYR A 361 -1.41 21.39 -8.59
C TYR A 361 -2.11 20.16 -9.17
N ALA A 362 -3.42 20.25 -9.47
CA ALA A 362 -4.18 19.16 -10.08
C ALA A 362 -3.56 18.70 -11.40
N MET A 363 -3.23 19.64 -12.29
CA MET A 363 -2.64 19.36 -13.60
C MET A 363 -1.25 18.74 -13.51
N ASN A 364 -0.45 19.15 -12.54
CA ASN A 364 0.86 18.56 -12.31
C ASN A 364 0.73 17.12 -11.79
N ARG A 365 -0.14 16.86 -10.81
CA ARG A 365 -0.35 15.50 -10.28
C ARG A 365 -1.04 14.56 -11.27
N LEU A 366 -1.90 15.07 -12.15
CA LEU A 366 -2.53 14.25 -13.21
C LEU A 366 -1.51 13.61 -14.17
N LYS A 367 -0.28 14.14 -14.28
CA LYS A 367 0.80 13.55 -15.09
C LYS A 367 1.34 12.26 -14.46
N ASP A 368 1.24 12.13 -13.15
CA ASP A 368 1.76 10.99 -12.39
C ASP A 368 0.79 9.80 -12.40
N ILE A 369 -0.47 10.03 -12.76
CA ILE A 369 -1.49 8.98 -12.86
C ILE A 369 -1.23 8.10 -14.10
N PRO A 370 -1.12 6.76 -13.96
CA PRO A 370 -0.89 5.85 -15.07
C PRO A 370 -1.91 5.98 -16.21
N ASP A 371 -1.43 5.87 -17.46
CA ASP A 371 -2.26 5.81 -18.67
C ASP A 371 -2.82 4.39 -18.89
N ILE A 372 -3.69 3.94 -17.99
CA ILE A 372 -4.43 2.67 -18.10
C ILE A 372 -5.90 2.93 -18.43
N GLU A 373 -6.56 2.01 -19.15
CA GLU A 373 -7.92 2.24 -19.64
C GLU A 373 -8.89 2.50 -18.47
N SER A 374 -8.70 1.76 -17.37
CA SER A 374 -9.49 1.89 -16.15
C SER A 374 -9.33 3.22 -15.38
N LEU A 375 -8.37 4.10 -15.72
CA LEU A 375 -8.21 5.43 -15.11
C LEU A 375 -8.36 6.58 -16.12
N LYS A 376 -8.60 6.24 -17.39
CA LYS A 376 -8.68 7.20 -18.50
C LYS A 376 -9.81 8.22 -18.33
N SER A 377 -11.00 7.77 -17.95
CA SER A 377 -12.14 8.66 -17.74
C SER A 377 -11.88 9.65 -16.61
N PHE A 378 -11.29 9.18 -15.50
CA PHE A 378 -10.84 10.03 -14.40
C PHE A 378 -9.86 11.12 -14.89
N LYS A 379 -8.80 10.75 -15.62
CA LYS A 379 -7.83 11.72 -16.15
C LYS A 379 -8.49 12.75 -17.04
N ILE A 380 -9.37 12.33 -17.96
CA ILE A 380 -10.11 13.23 -18.85
C ILE A 380 -10.98 14.20 -18.06
N ILE A 381 -11.79 13.70 -17.13
CA ILE A 381 -12.70 14.52 -16.31
C ILE A 381 -11.92 15.56 -15.51
N PHE A 382 -10.90 15.14 -14.76
CA PHE A 382 -10.18 16.04 -13.87
C PHE A 382 -9.25 17.01 -14.61
N LYS A 383 -8.68 16.60 -15.75
CA LYS A 383 -7.95 17.51 -16.65
C LYS A 383 -8.87 18.60 -17.20
N THR A 384 -10.07 18.24 -17.66
CA THR A 384 -11.07 19.21 -18.13
C THR A 384 -11.52 20.15 -17.03
N LYS A 385 -11.75 19.64 -15.81
CA LYS A 385 -12.08 20.48 -14.64
C LYS A 385 -10.96 21.46 -14.31
N ALA A 386 -9.71 21.00 -14.31
CA ALA A 386 -8.55 21.87 -14.05
C ALA A 386 -8.45 22.98 -15.11
N TYR A 387 -8.57 22.64 -16.39
CA TYR A 387 -8.57 23.66 -17.45
C TYR A 387 -9.73 24.66 -17.34
N ALA A 388 -10.91 24.20 -16.92
CA ALA A 388 -12.05 25.08 -16.71
C ALA A 388 -11.88 26.04 -15.52
N LEU A 389 -11.02 25.69 -14.56
CA LEU A 389 -10.65 26.56 -13.44
C LEU A 389 -9.53 27.55 -13.83
N GLU A 390 -8.57 27.12 -14.66
CA GLU A 390 -7.42 27.93 -15.09
C GLU A 390 -7.78 28.97 -16.18
N LYS A 391 -8.58 28.60 -17.17
CA LYS A 391 -8.75 29.37 -18.42
C LYS A 391 -10.05 30.16 -18.51
N GLN A 392 -10.00 31.22 -19.32
CA GLN A 392 -11.16 32.00 -19.77
C GLN A 392 -12.05 31.16 -20.72
N ASN A 393 -13.36 31.47 -20.71
CA ASN A 393 -14.47 30.65 -21.24
C ASN A 393 -14.29 30.05 -22.64
N ASP A 394 -13.56 30.70 -23.55
CA ASP A 394 -13.46 30.28 -24.95
C ASP A 394 -12.72 28.95 -25.14
N SER A 395 -11.72 28.66 -24.30
CA SER A 395 -10.98 27.38 -24.38
C SER A 395 -11.76 26.20 -23.79
N ILE A 396 -12.73 26.47 -22.93
CA ILE A 396 -13.47 25.44 -22.19
C ILE A 396 -14.34 24.62 -23.15
N ASN A 397 -15.00 25.27 -24.11
CA ASN A 397 -15.92 24.60 -25.03
C ASN A 397 -15.20 23.56 -25.91
N GLN A 398 -14.03 23.93 -26.46
CA GLN A 398 -13.24 23.01 -27.30
C GLN A 398 -12.75 21.79 -26.53
N ILE A 399 -12.28 22.00 -25.29
CA ILE A 399 -11.81 20.92 -24.43
C ILE A 399 -12.99 20.05 -23.96
N SER A 400 -14.14 20.65 -23.66
CA SER A 400 -15.32 19.92 -23.24
C SER A 400 -15.84 19.00 -24.33
N ASP A 401 -15.87 19.44 -25.59
CA ASP A 401 -16.36 18.61 -26.69
C ASP A 401 -15.50 17.36 -26.91
N LEU A 402 -14.18 17.55 -26.88
CA LEU A 402 -13.22 16.44 -26.95
C LEU A 402 -13.39 15.48 -25.76
N ALA A 403 -13.50 16.00 -24.54
CA ALA A 403 -13.68 15.20 -23.35
C ALA A 403 -15.00 14.41 -23.38
N LEU A 404 -16.12 15.08 -23.70
CA LEU A 404 -17.45 14.47 -23.75
C LEU A 404 -17.52 13.38 -24.82
N SER A 405 -16.79 13.49 -25.94
CA SER A 405 -16.77 12.43 -26.95
C SER A 405 -16.14 11.11 -26.48
N SER A 406 -15.28 11.16 -25.45
CA SER A 406 -14.47 10.03 -24.97
C SER A 406 -15.01 9.36 -23.70
N LEU A 407 -16.06 9.92 -23.09
CA LEU A 407 -16.66 9.44 -21.84
C LEU A 407 -17.91 8.61 -22.10
N ASN A 408 -18.33 7.79 -21.13
CA ASN A 408 -19.64 7.15 -21.19
C ASN A 408 -20.78 8.14 -20.86
N GLU A 409 -22.05 7.80 -21.16
CA GLU A 409 -23.18 8.75 -20.99
C GLU A 409 -23.34 9.28 -19.55
N SER A 410 -23.12 8.45 -18.54
CA SER A 410 -23.20 8.88 -17.13
C SER A 410 -22.07 9.86 -16.78
N GLU A 411 -20.85 9.56 -17.21
CA GLU A 411 -19.68 10.44 -17.03
C GLU A 411 -19.82 11.75 -17.80
N LYS A 412 -20.33 11.70 -19.04
CA LYS A 412 -20.64 12.90 -19.85
C LYS A 412 -21.62 13.79 -19.14
N LEU A 413 -22.69 13.22 -18.61
CA LEU A 413 -23.72 13.95 -17.88
C LEU A 413 -23.17 14.57 -16.60
N ASN A 414 -22.35 13.85 -15.83
CA ASN A 414 -21.72 14.37 -14.62
C ASN A 414 -20.75 15.52 -14.93
N LEU A 415 -19.89 15.37 -15.94
CA LEU A 415 -18.93 16.40 -16.33
C LEU A 415 -19.64 17.63 -16.92
N SER A 416 -20.60 17.44 -17.83
CA SER A 416 -21.36 18.53 -18.44
C SER A 416 -22.21 19.30 -17.42
N THR A 417 -22.78 18.62 -16.42
CA THR A 417 -23.49 19.25 -15.30
C THR A 417 -22.55 20.13 -14.49
N TRP A 418 -21.36 19.62 -14.13
CA TRP A 418 -20.37 20.40 -13.40
C TRP A 418 -19.87 21.60 -14.23
N LEU A 419 -19.55 21.41 -15.51
CA LEU A 419 -19.09 22.48 -16.40
C LEU A 419 -20.17 23.54 -16.58
N CYS A 420 -21.41 23.11 -16.83
CA CYS A 420 -22.54 24.03 -16.97
C CYS A 420 -22.76 24.82 -15.68
N TYR A 421 -22.69 24.18 -14.50
CA TYR A 421 -22.76 24.88 -13.22
C TYR A 421 -21.67 25.96 -13.14
N GLN A 422 -20.40 25.59 -13.36
CA GLN A 422 -19.28 26.55 -13.28
C GLN A 422 -19.44 27.71 -14.27
N GLN A 423 -19.78 27.44 -15.53
CA GLN A 423 -19.98 28.50 -16.53
C GLN A 423 -21.19 29.38 -16.18
N ALA A 424 -22.31 28.77 -15.76
CA ALA A 424 -23.50 29.51 -15.35
C ALA A 424 -23.22 30.40 -14.13
N THR A 425 -22.31 30.00 -13.24
CA THR A 425 -21.89 30.85 -12.12
C THR A 425 -21.27 32.17 -12.55
N GLN A 426 -20.74 32.27 -13.77
CA GLN A 426 -20.15 33.50 -14.28
C GLN A 426 -21.15 34.33 -15.09
N SER A 427 -21.99 33.71 -15.91
CA SER A 427 -22.96 34.41 -16.75
C SER A 427 -24.16 33.54 -17.11
N CYS A 428 -25.34 34.15 -17.20
CA CYS A 428 -26.55 33.49 -17.73
C CYS A 428 -26.42 33.10 -19.21
N GLU A 429 -25.50 33.71 -19.97
CA GLU A 429 -25.25 33.32 -21.36
C GLU A 429 -24.62 31.94 -21.48
N ALA A 430 -24.03 31.42 -20.40
CA ALA A 430 -23.45 30.09 -20.34
C ALA A 430 -24.45 28.98 -20.69
N PHE A 431 -25.75 29.17 -20.50
CA PHE A 431 -26.74 28.17 -20.89
C PHE A 431 -26.82 27.92 -22.41
N LYS A 432 -26.13 28.73 -23.22
CA LYS A 432 -25.94 28.53 -24.66
C LYS A 432 -24.74 27.63 -25.00
N THR A 433 -23.89 27.27 -24.03
CA THR A 433 -22.72 26.39 -24.26
C THR A 433 -23.16 24.95 -24.47
N ASP A 434 -22.33 24.16 -25.14
CA ASP A 434 -22.67 22.79 -25.49
C ASP A 434 -22.72 21.86 -24.26
N SER A 435 -21.91 22.13 -23.24
CA SER A 435 -22.02 21.47 -21.93
C SER A 435 -23.39 21.69 -21.28
N CYS A 436 -23.90 22.93 -21.29
CA CYS A 436 -25.24 23.21 -20.76
C CYS A 436 -26.36 22.62 -21.62
N LYS A 437 -26.24 22.68 -22.95
CA LYS A 437 -27.21 22.05 -23.85
C LYS A 437 -27.29 20.55 -23.61
N PHE A 438 -26.15 19.86 -23.55
CA PHE A 438 -26.11 18.42 -23.30
C PHE A 438 -26.79 18.04 -21.99
N MET A 439 -26.52 18.79 -20.91
CA MET A 439 -27.19 18.58 -19.62
C MET A 439 -28.71 18.79 -19.74
N THR A 440 -29.15 19.84 -20.45
CA THR A 440 -30.58 20.14 -20.61
C THR A 440 -31.33 19.11 -21.46
N THR A 441 -30.68 18.53 -22.47
CA THR A 441 -31.32 17.53 -23.36
C THR A 441 -31.42 16.16 -22.71
N ASN A 442 -30.50 15.82 -21.81
CA ASN A 442 -30.41 14.50 -21.17
C ASN A 442 -30.95 14.50 -19.73
N THR A 443 -31.91 15.38 -19.43
CA THR A 443 -32.49 15.51 -18.08
C THR A 443 -33.44 14.34 -17.78
N ASP A 444 -33.02 13.44 -16.89
CA ASP A 444 -33.91 12.50 -16.19
C ASP A 444 -34.35 13.09 -14.84
N LYS A 445 -35.59 12.81 -14.42
CA LYS A 445 -36.15 13.23 -13.13
C LYS A 445 -35.32 12.72 -11.95
N SER A 446 -34.69 11.56 -12.08
CA SER A 446 -33.80 10.98 -11.05
C SER A 446 -32.60 11.87 -10.73
N LEU A 447 -32.12 12.65 -11.71
CA LEU A 447 -30.96 13.52 -11.55
C LEU A 447 -31.23 14.73 -10.67
N MET A 448 -32.49 15.09 -10.45
CA MET A 448 -32.86 16.21 -9.58
C MET A 448 -32.53 15.94 -8.11
N GLU A 449 -32.21 14.70 -7.74
CA GLU A 449 -31.65 14.35 -6.42
C GLU A 449 -30.19 14.80 -6.27
N ASN A 450 -29.43 14.89 -7.37
CA ASN A 450 -28.09 15.46 -7.39
C ASN A 450 -28.15 16.98 -7.20
N SER A 451 -27.48 17.49 -6.16
CA SER A 451 -27.53 18.90 -5.79
C SER A 451 -26.96 19.82 -6.87
N ILE A 452 -25.84 19.46 -7.51
CA ILE A 452 -25.22 20.29 -8.56
C ILE A 452 -26.15 20.38 -9.77
N PHE A 453 -26.76 19.27 -10.17
CA PHE A 453 -27.75 19.25 -11.26
C PHE A 453 -28.95 20.15 -10.91
N ALA A 454 -29.53 19.96 -9.73
CA ALA A 454 -30.68 20.74 -9.27
C ALA A 454 -30.36 22.24 -9.12
N LEU A 455 -29.16 22.60 -8.63
CA LEU A 455 -28.69 23.99 -8.55
C LEU A 455 -28.55 24.59 -9.95
N THR A 456 -27.96 23.85 -10.89
CA THR A 456 -27.81 24.29 -12.28
C THR A 456 -29.16 24.54 -12.94
N LYS A 457 -30.15 23.68 -12.70
CA LYS A 457 -31.54 23.88 -13.16
C LYS A 457 -32.24 25.04 -12.46
N THR A 458 -32.02 25.23 -11.16
CA THR A 458 -32.55 26.39 -10.42
C THR A 458 -32.02 27.68 -11.05
N ARG A 459 -30.74 27.71 -11.36
CA ARG A 459 -30.07 28.84 -11.99
C ARG A 459 -30.51 29.08 -13.43
N GLU A 460 -30.73 28.03 -14.21
CA GLU A 460 -31.29 28.13 -15.57
C GLU A 460 -32.63 28.87 -15.56
N ASN A 461 -33.51 28.52 -14.61
CA ASN A 461 -34.81 29.17 -14.47
C ASN A 461 -34.68 30.61 -13.98
N TYR A 462 -33.78 30.86 -13.01
CA TYR A 462 -33.49 32.22 -12.54
C TYR A 462 -33.03 33.13 -13.69
N CYS A 463 -32.11 32.64 -14.54
CA CYS A 463 -31.64 33.36 -15.72
C CYS A 463 -32.72 33.62 -16.77
N LYS A 464 -33.79 32.82 -16.82
CA LYS A 464 -34.97 33.03 -17.66
C LYS A 464 -36.00 33.98 -17.01
N GLY A 465 -35.68 34.57 -15.86
CA GLY A 465 -36.58 35.45 -15.11
C GLY A 465 -37.69 34.69 -14.37
N GLY A 466 -37.47 33.43 -14.03
CA GLY A 466 -38.44 32.60 -13.30
C GLY A 466 -37.80 31.76 -12.20
N TYR A 467 -38.55 30.78 -11.72
CA TYR A 467 -38.14 29.81 -10.71
C TYR A 467 -38.71 28.43 -11.09
N LEU A 468 -38.19 27.35 -10.49
CA LEU A 468 -38.73 26.01 -10.73
C LEU A 468 -40.15 25.93 -10.15
N ARG A 469 -41.16 25.68 -10.99
CA ARG A 469 -42.56 25.54 -10.57
C ARG A 469 -42.91 24.13 -10.10
N GLU A 470 -42.22 23.12 -10.63
CA GLU A 470 -42.43 21.72 -10.27
C GLU A 470 -41.31 21.25 -9.33
N PHE A 471 -41.70 20.76 -8.15
CA PHE A 471 -40.80 20.40 -7.06
C PHE A 471 -40.71 18.89 -6.79
N HIS A 472 -41.46 18.09 -7.54
CA HIS A 472 -41.47 16.66 -7.31
C HIS A 472 -40.07 16.09 -7.61
N ASN A 473 -39.45 15.49 -6.59
CA ASN A 473 -38.14 14.82 -6.63
C ASN A 473 -36.91 15.76 -6.72
N VAL A 474 -37.04 17.03 -6.33
CA VAL A 474 -35.86 17.91 -6.21
C VAL A 474 -35.15 17.64 -4.88
N ASN A 475 -33.82 17.69 -4.90
CA ASN A 475 -33.00 17.70 -3.70
C ASN A 475 -33.58 18.67 -2.64
N ARG A 476 -33.86 18.16 -1.43
CA ARG A 476 -34.57 18.90 -0.39
C ARG A 476 -33.88 20.20 0.02
N GLU A 477 -32.57 20.27 -0.10
CA GLU A 477 -31.79 21.46 0.24
C GLU A 477 -31.94 22.53 -0.85
N VAL A 478 -31.82 22.14 -2.12
CA VAL A 478 -32.01 23.04 -3.27
C VAL A 478 -33.45 23.55 -3.36
N GLN A 479 -34.42 22.73 -2.97
CA GLN A 479 -35.82 23.15 -2.87
C GLN A 479 -35.99 24.40 -1.98
N LYS A 480 -35.21 24.53 -0.90
CA LYS A 480 -35.28 25.70 -0.01
C LYS A 480 -34.74 26.96 -0.66
N ILE A 481 -33.69 26.85 -1.48
CA ILE A 481 -33.23 27.98 -2.30
C ILE A 481 -34.34 28.42 -3.25
N ASN A 482 -34.94 27.48 -3.98
CA ASN A 482 -35.99 27.82 -4.93
C ASN A 482 -37.23 28.44 -4.24
N LEU A 483 -37.60 28.00 -3.04
CA LEU A 483 -38.62 28.64 -2.22
C LEU A 483 -38.24 30.07 -1.79
N ALA A 484 -36.97 30.29 -1.43
CA ALA A 484 -36.48 31.63 -1.12
C ALA A 484 -36.53 32.56 -2.36
N LEU A 485 -36.20 32.05 -3.54
CA LEU A 485 -36.31 32.79 -4.80
C LEU A 485 -37.76 33.14 -5.15
N GLN A 486 -38.71 32.23 -4.92
CA GLN A 486 -40.14 32.51 -5.06
C GLN A 486 -40.63 33.58 -4.09
N GLU A 487 -40.17 33.53 -2.84
CA GLU A 487 -40.53 34.52 -1.84
C GLU A 487 -39.98 35.91 -2.17
N ALA A 488 -38.86 36.00 -2.91
CA ALA A 488 -38.27 37.28 -3.32
C ALA A 488 -39.23 38.15 -4.17
N GLU A 489 -40.15 37.54 -4.90
CA GLU A 489 -41.18 38.27 -5.66
C GLU A 489 -42.25 38.89 -4.75
N ARG A 490 -42.45 38.35 -3.55
CA ARG A 490 -43.50 38.76 -2.61
C ARG A 490 -42.95 39.62 -1.48
N ASN A 491 -41.80 39.23 -0.95
CA ASN A 491 -41.16 39.84 0.21
C ASN A 491 -39.64 39.57 0.18
N THR A 492 -38.89 40.56 -0.33
CA THR A 492 -37.42 40.51 -0.41
C THR A 492 -36.77 40.25 0.94
N GLN A 493 -37.27 40.84 2.03
CA GLN A 493 -36.68 40.69 3.36
C GLN A 493 -36.77 39.23 3.85
N LYS A 494 -37.96 38.62 3.70
CA LYS A 494 -38.16 37.22 4.09
C LYS A 494 -37.34 36.26 3.22
N SER A 495 -37.18 36.56 1.93
CA SER A 495 -36.27 35.82 1.05
C SER A 495 -34.82 35.87 1.54
N LEU A 496 -34.32 37.07 1.89
CA LEU A 496 -32.97 37.25 2.45
C LEU A 496 -32.79 36.46 3.76
N GLU A 497 -33.78 36.45 4.65
CA GLU A 497 -33.75 35.65 5.88
C GLU A 497 -33.68 34.15 5.59
N MET A 498 -34.42 33.66 4.59
CA MET A 498 -34.37 32.27 4.16
C MET A 498 -33.00 31.91 3.58
N LEU A 499 -32.46 32.73 2.67
CA LEU A 499 -31.13 32.52 2.07
C LEU A 499 -30.03 32.56 3.14
N TRP A 500 -30.12 33.50 4.08
CA TRP A 500 -29.23 33.57 5.24
C TRP A 500 -29.26 32.28 6.06
N SER A 501 -30.46 31.77 6.39
CA SER A 501 -30.61 30.53 7.17
C SER A 501 -30.04 29.30 6.46
N ILE A 502 -30.03 29.30 5.12
CA ILE A 502 -29.41 28.24 4.32
C ILE A 502 -27.89 28.37 4.41
N TYR A 503 -27.35 29.57 4.22
CA TYR A 503 -25.90 29.81 4.27
C TYR A 503 -25.29 29.54 5.66
N GLU A 504 -25.96 29.91 6.75
CA GLU A 504 -25.47 29.75 8.12
C GLU A 504 -25.44 28.29 8.59
N ASN A 505 -26.38 27.47 8.09
CA ASN A 505 -26.54 26.12 8.58
C ASN A 505 -25.56 25.14 7.89
N LYS A 506 -24.53 24.74 8.65
CA LYS A 506 -23.49 23.79 8.22
C LYS A 506 -24.01 22.42 7.76
N LYS A 507 -25.26 22.06 8.07
CA LYS A 507 -25.84 20.78 7.61
C LYS A 507 -26.14 20.77 6.11
N TYR A 508 -26.26 21.93 5.47
CA TYR A 508 -26.45 21.98 4.03
C TYR A 508 -25.13 21.75 3.31
N GLN A 509 -25.21 21.08 2.15
CA GLN A 509 -24.07 20.90 1.27
C GLN A 509 -23.47 22.26 0.89
N LEU A 510 -22.13 22.33 0.86
CA LEU A 510 -21.39 23.56 0.60
C LEU A 510 -21.89 24.30 -0.65
N LYS A 511 -22.07 23.58 -1.77
CA LYS A 511 -22.59 24.14 -3.04
C LYS A 511 -23.95 24.83 -2.89
N VAL A 512 -24.82 24.32 -2.03
CA VAL A 512 -26.14 24.90 -1.75
C VAL A 512 -25.94 26.19 -0.93
N ARG A 513 -25.07 26.15 0.08
CA ARG A 513 -24.74 27.34 0.90
C ARG A 513 -24.15 28.46 0.04
N GLU A 514 -23.24 28.13 -0.86
CA GLU A 514 -22.63 29.08 -1.82
C GLU A 514 -23.68 29.75 -2.71
N GLU A 515 -24.57 28.96 -3.29
CA GLU A 515 -25.58 29.50 -4.19
C GLU A 515 -26.59 30.36 -3.44
N ALA A 516 -26.93 29.98 -2.19
CA ALA A 516 -27.72 30.82 -1.30
C ALA A 516 -27.01 32.15 -0.96
N ALA A 517 -25.72 32.10 -0.63
CA ALA A 517 -24.88 33.28 -0.39
C ALA A 517 -24.84 34.20 -1.62
N ARG A 518 -24.68 33.64 -2.81
CA ARG A 518 -24.70 34.43 -4.06
C ARG A 518 -26.03 35.16 -4.24
N TYR A 519 -27.14 34.45 -4.16
CA TYR A 519 -28.46 35.08 -4.29
C TYR A 519 -28.71 36.13 -3.20
N PHE A 520 -28.21 35.88 -1.98
CA PHE A 520 -28.24 36.86 -0.90
C PHE A 520 -27.47 38.13 -1.28
N LEU A 521 -26.22 38.00 -1.74
CA LEU A 521 -25.36 39.14 -2.11
C LEU A 521 -25.89 39.91 -3.33
N GLU A 522 -26.56 39.24 -4.26
CA GLU A 522 -27.21 39.92 -5.40
C GLU A 522 -28.33 40.86 -4.93
N LYS A 523 -29.07 40.50 -3.88
CA LYS A 523 -30.28 41.21 -3.42
C LYS A 523 -30.08 42.07 -2.17
N ALA A 524 -29.05 41.83 -1.37
CA ALA A 524 -28.82 42.54 -0.12
C ALA A 524 -28.18 43.90 -0.36
N ASP A 525 -28.94 44.98 -0.18
CA ASP A 525 -28.44 46.37 -0.29
C ASP A 525 -28.25 47.05 1.08
N ALA A 526 -28.80 46.47 2.16
CA ALA A 526 -28.70 47.03 3.50
C ALA A 526 -27.29 46.79 4.10
N PRO A 527 -26.53 47.84 4.48
CA PRO A 527 -25.19 47.72 5.02
C PRO A 527 -25.12 46.80 6.26
N GLU A 528 -26.12 46.83 7.15
CA GLU A 528 -26.14 46.04 8.38
C GLU A 528 -26.21 44.53 8.11
N LEU A 529 -26.88 44.13 7.02
CA LEU A 529 -26.94 42.73 6.60
C LEU A 529 -25.62 42.28 6.01
N LEU A 530 -24.97 43.14 5.22
CA LEU A 530 -23.66 42.85 4.64
C LEU A 530 -22.58 42.76 5.72
N ASP A 531 -22.62 43.59 6.76
CA ASP A 531 -21.69 43.50 7.90
C ASP A 531 -21.81 42.16 8.64
N LYS A 532 -23.03 41.71 8.91
CA LYS A 532 -23.27 40.37 9.47
C LYS A 532 -22.72 39.28 8.56
N PHE A 533 -22.92 39.42 7.24
CA PHE A 533 -22.41 38.49 6.25
C PHE A 533 -20.89 38.44 6.23
N VAL A 534 -20.20 39.58 6.32
CA VAL A 534 -18.72 39.64 6.42
C VAL A 534 -18.22 38.85 7.64
N ILE A 535 -18.86 39.01 8.80
CA ILE A 535 -18.46 38.29 10.02
C ILE A 535 -18.62 36.77 9.84
N LEU A 536 -19.76 36.32 9.32
CA LEU A 536 -20.03 34.90 9.11
C LEU A 536 -19.11 34.30 8.04
N TRP A 537 -18.91 35.02 6.93
CA TRP A 537 -18.03 34.61 5.85
C TRP A 537 -16.59 34.43 6.35
N LYS A 538 -16.05 35.38 7.13
CA LYS A 538 -14.71 35.25 7.73
C LYS A 538 -14.54 34.05 8.66
N SER A 539 -15.62 33.63 9.32
CA SER A 539 -15.61 32.46 10.20
C SER A 539 -15.84 31.13 9.46
N SER A 540 -16.15 31.19 8.17
CA SER A 540 -16.40 30.01 7.35
C SER A 540 -15.09 29.39 6.85
N PRO A 541 -15.06 28.07 6.57
CA PRO A 541 -13.84 27.41 6.11
C PRO A 541 -13.33 27.97 4.77
N HIS A 542 -12.01 28.09 4.61
CA HIS A 542 -11.34 28.74 3.47
C HIS A 542 -11.24 27.83 2.22
N GLU A 543 -12.38 27.48 1.63
CA GLU A 543 -12.45 26.70 0.38
C GLU A 543 -12.44 27.60 -0.88
N LEU A 544 -12.35 27.03 -2.10
CA LEU A 544 -12.45 27.81 -3.35
C LEU A 544 -13.67 28.72 -3.36
N GLU A 545 -14.75 28.25 -2.77
CA GLU A 545 -16.03 28.90 -2.86
C GLU A 545 -16.24 29.92 -1.75
N TRP A 546 -15.47 29.81 -0.68
CA TRP A 546 -15.23 30.93 0.22
C TRP A 546 -14.58 32.09 -0.54
N GLN A 547 -13.57 31.81 -1.39
CA GLN A 547 -12.93 32.85 -2.21
C GLN A 547 -13.91 33.44 -3.23
N LYS A 548 -14.68 32.60 -3.94
CA LYS A 548 -15.69 33.08 -4.91
C LYS A 548 -16.75 33.95 -4.23
N THR A 549 -17.26 33.52 -3.07
CA THR A 549 -18.23 34.30 -2.28
C THR A 549 -17.61 35.59 -1.76
N GLY A 550 -16.35 35.54 -1.31
CA GLY A 550 -15.58 36.71 -0.87
C GLY A 550 -15.37 37.74 -1.98
N THR A 551 -15.05 37.29 -3.20
CA THR A 551 -14.94 38.16 -4.38
C THR A 551 -16.28 38.80 -4.73
N LEU A 552 -17.39 38.05 -4.67
CA LEU A 552 -18.73 38.61 -4.89
C LEU A 552 -19.10 39.64 -3.81
N LEU A 553 -18.80 39.34 -2.54
CA LEU A 553 -19.02 40.24 -1.42
C LEU A 553 -18.16 41.50 -1.55
N PHE A 554 -16.90 41.36 -1.93
CA PHE A 554 -15.99 42.46 -2.23
C PHE A 554 -16.57 43.39 -3.30
N GLU A 555 -16.98 42.84 -4.44
CA GLU A 555 -17.57 43.61 -5.53
C GLU A 555 -18.88 44.28 -5.10
N LYS A 556 -19.73 43.59 -4.33
CA LYS A 556 -20.96 44.16 -3.79
C LYS A 556 -20.70 45.34 -2.86
N LEU A 557 -19.78 45.20 -1.91
CA LEU A 557 -19.40 46.27 -0.98
C LEU A 557 -18.77 47.46 -1.71
N LYS A 558 -17.91 47.19 -2.70
CA LYS A 558 -17.29 48.21 -3.56
C LYS A 558 -18.35 49.00 -4.34
N ASN A 559 -19.32 48.31 -4.95
CA ASN A 559 -20.40 48.94 -5.71
C ASN A 559 -21.31 49.82 -4.84
N LEU A 560 -21.51 49.44 -3.57
CA LEU A 560 -22.21 50.24 -2.57
C LEU A 560 -21.33 51.33 -1.92
N GLN A 561 -20.10 51.53 -2.41
CA GLN A 561 -19.12 52.50 -1.89
C GLN A 561 -18.72 52.29 -0.43
N LEU A 562 -18.88 51.07 0.10
CA LEU A 562 -18.44 50.65 1.43
C LEU A 562 -16.95 50.25 1.41
N PHE A 563 -16.09 51.18 0.99
CA PHE A 563 -14.68 50.89 0.64
C PHE A 563 -13.85 50.33 1.79
N GLU A 564 -14.10 50.75 3.04
CA GLU A 564 -13.41 50.20 4.22
C GLU A 564 -13.66 48.69 4.34
N LYS A 565 -14.93 48.28 4.32
CA LYS A 565 -15.34 46.87 4.36
C LYS A 565 -14.93 46.08 3.12
N ALA A 566 -15.05 46.68 1.94
CA ALA A 566 -14.55 46.07 0.71
C ALA A 566 -13.04 45.80 0.84
N SER A 567 -12.25 46.78 1.29
CA SER A 567 -10.81 46.61 1.45
C SER A 567 -10.44 45.54 2.50
N GLU A 568 -11.23 45.43 3.57
CA GLU A 568 -11.11 44.38 4.59
C GLU A 568 -11.34 43.00 3.97
N VAL A 569 -12.50 42.78 3.32
CA VAL A 569 -12.82 41.50 2.65
C VAL A 569 -11.79 41.17 1.57
N GLY A 570 -11.39 42.15 0.76
CA GLY A 570 -10.48 41.92 -0.34
C GLY A 570 -9.06 41.55 0.11
N GLN A 571 -8.58 42.09 1.24
CA GLN A 571 -7.32 41.63 1.84
C GLN A 571 -7.38 40.16 2.24
N PHE A 572 -8.47 39.75 2.88
CA PHE A 572 -8.69 38.34 3.24
C PHE A 572 -8.73 37.44 1.99
N VAL A 573 -9.41 37.85 0.92
CA VAL A 573 -9.43 37.07 -0.34
C VAL A 573 -8.03 37.00 -0.96
N LEU A 574 -7.27 38.09 -0.94
CA LEU A 574 -5.94 38.17 -1.56
C LEU A 574 -4.94 37.21 -0.89
N GLU A 575 -5.01 37.01 0.42
CA GLU A 575 -4.16 36.05 1.15
C GLU A 575 -4.24 34.62 0.58
N TYR A 576 -5.35 34.29 -0.10
CA TYR A 576 -5.58 32.96 -0.67
C TYR A 576 -5.69 32.95 -2.22
N ASN A 577 -5.67 34.11 -2.88
CA ASN A 577 -5.79 34.24 -4.33
C ASN A 577 -4.90 35.35 -4.90
N ASP A 578 -3.60 35.07 -4.99
CA ASP A 578 -2.59 36.04 -5.41
C ASP A 578 -2.50 36.22 -6.95
N ASN A 579 -3.21 35.43 -7.76
CA ASN A 579 -2.96 35.38 -9.20
C ASN A 579 -3.88 36.28 -10.05
N ASN A 580 -4.97 36.83 -9.49
CA ASN A 580 -5.91 37.65 -10.27
C ASN A 580 -5.54 39.15 -10.23
N LYS A 581 -4.89 39.62 -11.30
CA LYS A 581 -4.49 41.02 -11.48
C LYS A 581 -5.65 42.02 -11.41
N ASP A 582 -6.80 41.69 -12.01
CA ASP A 582 -7.96 42.58 -12.02
C ASP A 582 -8.55 42.77 -10.62
N PHE A 583 -8.53 41.69 -9.82
CA PHE A 583 -8.91 41.73 -8.42
C PHE A 583 -7.94 42.58 -7.60
N LYS A 584 -6.61 42.40 -7.77
CA LYS A 584 -5.59 43.24 -7.11
C LYS A 584 -5.77 44.72 -7.41
N ASN A 585 -6.03 45.06 -8.67
CA ASN A 585 -6.26 46.44 -9.07
C ASN A 585 -7.52 47.02 -8.43
N SER A 586 -8.61 46.25 -8.39
CA SER A 586 -9.85 46.64 -7.73
C SER A 586 -9.67 46.81 -6.22
N LEU A 587 -8.91 45.92 -5.58
CA LEU A 587 -8.58 45.99 -4.16
C LEU A 587 -7.70 47.20 -3.83
N ALA A 588 -6.69 47.49 -4.65
CA ALA A 588 -5.86 48.67 -4.50
C ALA A 588 -6.70 49.96 -4.57
N LEU A 589 -7.67 50.03 -5.50
CA LEU A 589 -8.61 51.15 -5.58
C LEU A 589 -9.47 51.26 -4.32
N ALA A 590 -10.03 50.15 -3.81
CA ALA A 590 -10.79 50.14 -2.57
C ALA A 590 -9.94 50.61 -1.37
N LEU A 591 -8.69 50.15 -1.28
CA LEU A 591 -7.75 50.59 -0.24
C LEU A 591 -7.44 52.08 -0.32
N PHE A 592 -7.20 52.61 -1.51
CA PHE A 592 -6.98 54.04 -1.71
C PHE A 592 -8.21 54.86 -1.31
N LYS A 593 -9.42 54.46 -1.74
CA LYS A 593 -10.68 55.15 -1.39
C LYS A 593 -11.00 55.06 0.11
N SER A 594 -10.53 54.01 0.80
CA SER A 594 -10.62 53.88 2.27
C SER A 594 -9.56 54.69 3.04
N GLY A 595 -8.61 55.34 2.34
CA GLY A 595 -7.52 56.11 2.95
C GLY A 595 -6.26 55.31 3.28
N ASN A 596 -6.18 54.02 2.90
CA ASN A 596 -5.02 53.16 3.15
C ASN A 596 -4.00 53.20 1.99
N ASN A 597 -3.44 54.38 1.74
CA ASN A 597 -2.54 54.64 0.59
C ASN A 597 -1.28 53.76 0.59
N GLN A 598 -0.74 53.44 1.77
CA GLN A 598 0.47 52.63 1.89
C GLN A 598 0.24 51.19 1.42
N LYS A 599 -0.84 50.55 1.88
CA LYS A 599 -1.19 49.19 1.42
C LYS A 599 -1.60 49.17 -0.05
N ALA A 600 -2.34 50.19 -0.51
CA ALA A 600 -2.68 50.33 -1.92
C ALA A 600 -1.41 50.40 -2.80
N TRP A 601 -0.42 51.20 -2.39
CA TRP A 601 0.86 51.31 -3.09
C TRP A 601 1.63 49.99 -3.09
N SER A 602 1.72 49.28 -1.97
CA SER A 602 2.47 48.00 -1.90
C SER A 602 1.89 46.92 -2.81
N LEU A 603 0.57 46.93 -3.04
CA LEU A 603 -0.07 45.97 -3.96
C LEU A 603 0.32 46.24 -5.42
N ILE A 604 0.35 47.50 -5.83
CA ILE A 604 0.60 47.86 -7.23
C ILE A 604 2.09 48.06 -7.55
N SER A 605 2.92 48.39 -6.56
CA SER A 605 4.34 48.70 -6.77
C SER A 605 5.15 47.50 -7.26
N ASN A 606 4.78 46.30 -6.83
CA ASN A 606 5.45 45.07 -7.20
C ASN A 606 5.21 44.69 -8.68
N GLU A 607 4.19 45.27 -9.33
CA GLU A 607 3.86 45.02 -10.74
C GLU A 607 4.39 46.09 -11.73
N VAL A 608 5.03 47.17 -11.23
CA VAL A 608 5.44 48.33 -12.05
C VAL A 608 6.55 47.98 -13.07
N THR A 609 7.15 46.79 -12.99
CA THR A 609 8.16 46.33 -13.96
C THR A 609 7.62 46.03 -15.36
N TYR A 610 6.30 45.99 -15.58
CA TYR A 610 5.68 45.71 -16.88
C TYR A 610 4.87 46.90 -17.42
N GLU A 611 5.55 47.93 -17.94
CA GLU A 611 4.91 49.15 -18.48
C GLU A 611 4.04 48.94 -19.75
N ASN A 612 4.03 47.75 -20.34
CA ASN A 612 3.37 47.50 -21.64
C ASN A 612 2.00 46.78 -21.58
N GLU A 613 1.48 46.45 -20.39
CA GLU A 613 0.18 45.77 -20.28
C GLU A 613 -1.00 46.75 -20.18
N ARG A 614 -2.05 46.52 -20.99
CA ARG A 614 -3.26 47.34 -21.00
C ARG A 614 -3.97 47.27 -19.64
N THR A 615 -4.39 48.42 -19.11
CA THR A 615 -5.25 48.49 -17.94
C THR A 615 -6.65 47.94 -18.27
N PRO A 616 -7.31 47.23 -17.33
CA PRO A 616 -8.67 46.74 -17.53
C PRO A 616 -9.63 47.91 -17.75
N ALA A 617 -10.51 47.79 -18.75
CA ALA A 617 -11.46 48.85 -19.10
C ALA A 617 -12.41 49.23 -17.95
N SER A 618 -12.64 48.32 -17.00
CA SER A 618 -13.55 48.52 -15.86
C SER A 618 -13.03 49.49 -14.79
N VAL A 619 -11.73 49.81 -14.76
CA VAL A 619 -11.13 50.65 -13.70
C VAL A 619 -10.40 51.89 -14.25
N GLY A 620 -10.34 52.03 -15.58
CA GLY A 620 -9.33 52.80 -16.32
C GLY A 620 -8.97 54.18 -15.75
N ASP A 621 -9.92 55.10 -15.63
CA ASP A 621 -9.61 56.49 -15.29
C ASP A 621 -9.35 56.69 -13.79
N GLU A 622 -10.16 56.06 -12.93
CA GLU A 622 -9.98 56.17 -11.48
C GLU A 622 -8.70 55.47 -11.00
N PHE A 623 -8.37 54.33 -11.59
CA PHE A 623 -7.16 53.59 -11.27
C PHE A 623 -5.90 54.34 -11.70
N GLU A 624 -5.90 54.91 -12.90
CA GLU A 624 -4.79 55.73 -13.39
C GLU A 624 -4.61 57.00 -12.55
N PHE A 625 -5.71 57.64 -12.12
CA PHE A 625 -5.66 58.75 -11.19
C PHE A 625 -5.03 58.34 -9.85
N MET A 626 -5.49 57.22 -9.27
CA MET A 626 -4.92 56.65 -8.05
C MET A 626 -3.42 56.36 -8.23
N LYS A 627 -3.03 55.66 -9.30
CA LYS A 627 -1.64 55.28 -9.57
C LYS A 627 -0.73 56.52 -9.69
N LYS A 628 -1.17 57.56 -10.40
CA LYS A 628 -0.45 58.85 -10.49
C LYS A 628 -0.34 59.53 -9.13
N THR A 629 -1.41 59.52 -8.34
CA THR A 629 -1.46 60.13 -7.00
C THR A 629 -0.50 59.43 -6.05
N LEU A 630 -0.59 58.10 -5.93
CA LEU A 630 0.28 57.29 -5.08
C LEU A 630 1.75 57.39 -5.54
N LYS A 631 2.03 57.35 -6.86
CA LYS A 631 3.39 57.54 -7.39
C LYS A 631 3.97 58.87 -6.95
N LYS A 632 3.19 59.97 -7.01
CA LYS A 632 3.64 61.30 -6.58
C LYS A 632 3.88 61.40 -5.07
N GLU A 633 3.08 60.68 -4.27
CA GLU A 633 3.19 60.68 -2.81
C GLU A 633 4.40 59.89 -2.31
N PHE A 634 4.64 58.69 -2.88
CA PHE A 634 5.68 57.77 -2.42
C PHE A 634 7.03 57.92 -3.13
N PHE A 635 7.13 58.45 -4.36
CA PHE A 635 8.45 58.76 -4.99
C PHE A 635 9.11 60.03 -4.45
N LYS A 636 8.39 60.85 -3.68
CA LYS A 636 8.96 62.05 -3.04
C LYS A 636 9.65 61.78 -1.71
N LYS A 637 9.43 60.59 -1.13
CA LYS A 637 10.11 60.09 0.07
C LYS A 637 11.21 59.14 -0.38
#